data_AF-A0A4V1SEM1-F1
#
_entry.id   AF-A0A4V1SEM1-F1
#
_cell.length_a   1.000
_cell.length_b   1.000
_cell.length_c   1.000
_cell.angle_alpha   90.00
_cell.angle_beta   90.00
_cell.angle_gamma   90.00
#
_symmetry.space_group_name_H-M   'P 1'
#
loop_
_entity.id
_entity.type
_entity.pdbx_description
1 polymer ?
#
loop_
_entity_poly.entity_id
_entity_poly.type
_entity_poly.pdbx_seq_one_letter_code
_entity_poly.pdbx_strand_id
1 'polypeptide(L)'
;FEADDIIATYTCRAVEAGWDVTIVSSDKDLAQLIQPGVDMLDTMKNERRGPEYVQAKFGVRPEQLGDVLALMGDTVDNVPGVPGIGPKTAAKLIGEFGDLEGVLAAAPGMKPSKMRDNLIEHAAMARLSRKLVALHTDTAVPMTLDELKLDGIPPEPLRNFLEDQGFKTLLSRMAARSPGRDTSDPVAAAVALAGSETPDFVDLPPIDCNGYETVTSIERLEAWIAESHASGTIAIDTETDSLDSMAANLVGICLATAPGRACYIPIGHRSGDDMFAEAPPQMSLNEVTRLMRPLLVDPSVLKIGHNIKYDINVLIRHGLDVTPIDDTMVMSFDLDAGQSLAGHGMDEVAHAVLEHSCIAFKDVTGTGKKAISFAQVPLDAATQYGGEDADVTWRLWTRFKPRLAYEGATRVYEMVDRPLIPVVAAMERAGIKVDRDQLSLLSSRFAQEMARLEEEIQAEAGQPFQIGSTQQLGAILFDKMGLKGGKKGKSGAYSTDVTVLEKMKAEGVAIAGLVLEWRQLSKLKSTYTDALQQQIDRDTGRVHTSYSLTGAQTGRLSSTDPNLQNIPIRTEIGRQIRDAFVAEPGNVILAADYSQIELRLAAHMADVPQLRDAFLRGEDIHAATAKELFGEVNRDTRGRAKTINFAILYGISRWGLAGRLEIDAEEAQAMISRYYERFPGISTYINETL
;
A
#
# COMPACT_ATOMS: atom_id res chain seq x y z
N PHE A 1 -37.53 23.55 10.41
CA PHE A 1 -36.74 22.86 11.44
C PHE A 1 -36.07 21.69 10.77
N GLU A 2 -34.75 21.65 10.93
CA GLU A 2 -33.88 20.66 10.32
C GLU A 2 -33.41 19.65 11.38
N ALA A 3 -32.63 18.65 10.96
CA ALA A 3 -32.11 17.64 11.88
C ALA A 3 -31.30 18.28 13.03
N ASP A 4 -30.58 19.36 12.74
CA ASP A 4 -29.73 20.06 13.72
C ASP A 4 -30.54 20.76 14.82
N ASP A 5 -31.72 21.30 14.49
CA ASP A 5 -32.63 21.89 15.47
C ASP A 5 -33.20 20.82 16.43
N ILE A 6 -33.48 19.63 15.90
CA ILE A 6 -33.95 18.49 16.72
C ILE A 6 -32.82 18.02 17.65
N ILE A 7 -31.59 17.89 17.14
CA ILE A 7 -30.40 17.54 17.93
C ILE A 7 -30.17 18.59 19.03
N ALA A 8 -30.25 19.88 18.70
CA ALA A 8 -30.10 20.97 19.65
C ALA A 8 -31.16 20.92 20.75
N THR A 9 -32.41 20.71 20.39
CA THR A 9 -33.53 20.60 21.34
C THR A 9 -33.35 19.40 22.28
N TYR A 10 -32.99 18.22 21.77
CA TYR A 10 -32.74 17.05 22.63
C TYR A 10 -31.50 17.22 23.51
N THR A 11 -30.44 17.83 22.99
CA THR A 11 -29.21 18.10 23.76
C THR A 11 -29.51 18.97 24.97
N CYS A 12 -30.24 20.08 24.79
CA CYS A 12 -30.63 20.97 25.88
C CYS A 12 -31.48 20.23 26.93
N ARG A 13 -32.52 19.50 26.50
CA ARG A 13 -33.39 18.76 27.41
C ARG A 13 -32.65 17.65 28.17
N ALA A 14 -31.71 16.96 27.52
CA ALA A 14 -30.95 15.88 28.14
C ALA A 14 -29.98 16.42 29.20
N VAL A 15 -29.32 17.55 28.94
CA VAL A 15 -28.46 18.21 29.92
C VAL A 15 -29.26 18.73 31.11
N GLU A 16 -30.44 19.32 30.89
CA GLU A 16 -31.35 19.74 31.96
C GLU A 16 -31.81 18.54 32.82
N ALA A 17 -31.97 17.37 32.21
CA ALA A 17 -32.25 16.11 32.91
C ALA A 17 -31.01 15.47 33.58
N GLY A 18 -29.83 16.10 33.46
CA GLY A 18 -28.58 15.66 34.08
C GLY A 18 -27.83 14.55 33.33
N TRP A 19 -28.07 14.39 32.03
CA TRP A 19 -27.39 13.39 31.21
C TRP A 19 -26.09 13.92 30.62
N ASP A 20 -25.12 13.02 30.42
CA ASP A 20 -23.98 13.27 29.55
C ASP A 20 -24.38 13.00 28.09
N VAL A 21 -24.12 13.97 27.20
CA VAL A 21 -24.54 13.95 25.80
C VAL A 21 -23.33 13.91 24.88
N THR A 22 -23.33 12.98 23.94
CA THR A 22 -22.36 12.97 22.82
C THR A 22 -23.11 13.16 21.51
N ILE A 23 -22.84 14.26 20.82
CA ILE A 23 -23.35 14.57 19.49
C ILE A 23 -22.48 13.86 18.46
N VAL A 24 -23.04 12.96 17.66
CA VAL A 24 -22.28 12.24 16.61
C VAL A 24 -22.47 12.96 15.28
N SER A 25 -21.55 13.88 14.94
CA SER A 25 -21.56 14.62 13.68
C SER A 25 -20.19 15.22 13.36
N SER A 26 -19.91 15.40 12.06
CA SER A 26 -18.77 16.19 11.59
C SER A 26 -19.13 17.66 11.38
N ASP A 27 -20.41 18.01 11.43
CA ASP A 27 -20.91 19.36 11.21
C ASP A 27 -20.37 20.31 12.28
N LYS A 28 -19.82 21.43 11.82
CA LYS A 28 -19.25 22.44 12.70
C LYS A 28 -20.32 23.29 13.37
N ASP A 29 -21.52 23.38 12.83
CA ASP A 29 -22.58 24.25 13.36
C ASP A 29 -23.11 23.69 14.68
N LEU A 30 -23.17 22.36 14.81
CA LEU A 30 -23.48 21.65 16.06
C LEU A 30 -22.45 21.85 17.17
N ALA A 31 -21.22 22.26 16.83
CA ALA A 31 -20.20 22.56 17.85
C ALA A 31 -20.58 23.78 18.72
N GLN A 32 -21.61 24.55 18.34
CA GLN A 32 -22.22 25.60 19.17
C GLN A 32 -22.85 25.04 20.46
N LEU A 33 -23.23 23.76 20.49
CA LEU A 33 -23.89 23.10 21.62
C LEU A 33 -22.91 22.54 22.68
N ILE A 34 -21.60 22.58 22.40
CA ILE A 34 -20.58 22.03 23.30
C ILE A 34 -20.54 22.86 24.59
N GLN A 35 -20.76 22.19 25.71
CA GLN A 35 -20.76 22.74 27.07
C GLN A 35 -20.41 21.63 28.08
N PRO A 36 -20.22 21.89 29.38
CA PRO A 36 -19.99 20.82 30.35
C PRO A 36 -21.09 19.75 30.28
N GLY A 37 -20.69 18.48 30.15
CA GLY A 37 -21.62 17.36 29.93
C GLY A 37 -22.03 17.14 28.46
N VAL A 38 -21.56 17.96 27.51
CA VAL A 38 -21.81 17.80 26.07
C VAL A 38 -20.51 17.79 25.29
N ASP A 39 -20.31 16.77 24.48
CA ASP A 39 -19.22 16.74 23.50
C ASP A 39 -19.65 16.23 22.13
N MET A 40 -18.74 16.26 21.16
CA MET A 40 -19.02 15.86 19.78
C MET A 40 -18.03 14.81 19.29
N LEU A 41 -18.51 13.81 18.54
CA LEU A 41 -17.69 12.74 17.96
C LEU A 41 -17.76 12.79 16.44
N ASP A 42 -16.62 13.01 15.79
CA ASP A 42 -16.46 12.86 14.34
C ASP A 42 -15.97 11.43 14.04
N THR A 43 -16.86 10.59 13.53
CA THR A 43 -16.58 9.17 13.24
C THR A 43 -15.68 8.98 12.02
N MET A 44 -15.62 9.95 11.10
CA MET A 44 -14.76 9.88 9.91
C MET A 44 -13.28 10.07 10.26
N LYS A 45 -13.00 10.90 11.28
CA LYS A 45 -11.64 11.16 11.77
C LYS A 45 -11.31 10.46 13.08
N ASN A 46 -12.28 9.78 13.68
CA ASN A 46 -12.21 9.21 15.00
C ASN A 46 -11.72 10.22 16.06
N GLU A 47 -12.28 11.43 16.02
CA GLU A 47 -11.87 12.59 16.83
C GLU A 47 -13.00 13.02 17.78
N ARG A 48 -12.74 13.03 19.08
CA ARG A 48 -13.65 13.59 20.09
C ARG A 48 -13.35 15.08 20.29
N ARG A 49 -14.36 15.91 20.11
CA ARG A 49 -14.29 17.37 20.06
C ARG A 49 -14.98 17.95 21.28
N GLY A 50 -14.19 18.60 22.12
CA GLY A 50 -14.65 19.41 23.25
C GLY A 50 -14.41 20.91 23.02
N PRO A 51 -14.55 21.73 24.07
CA PRO A 51 -14.32 23.18 23.99
C PRO A 51 -12.95 23.55 23.42
N GLU A 52 -11.91 22.74 23.72
CA GLU A 52 -10.55 22.94 23.23
C GLU A 52 -10.44 22.89 21.70
N TYR A 53 -11.23 22.02 21.05
CA TYR A 53 -11.27 21.93 19.60
C TYR A 53 -11.84 23.21 18.99
N VAL A 54 -12.91 23.77 19.57
CA VAL A 54 -13.51 25.02 19.10
C VAL A 54 -12.52 26.17 19.25
N GLN A 55 -11.83 26.23 20.39
CA GLN A 55 -10.78 27.21 20.64
C GLN A 55 -9.61 27.08 19.64
N ALA A 56 -9.12 25.87 19.38
CA ALA A 56 -7.99 25.63 18.50
C ALA A 56 -8.31 25.91 17.02
N LYS A 57 -9.52 25.54 16.57
CA LYS A 57 -9.93 25.64 15.17
C LYS A 57 -10.52 27.01 14.82
N PHE A 58 -11.35 27.57 15.68
CA PHE A 58 -12.11 28.80 15.44
C PHE A 58 -11.65 29.97 16.30
N GLY A 59 -10.78 29.77 17.28
CA GLY A 59 -10.21 30.85 18.09
C GLY A 59 -11.18 31.45 19.12
N VAL A 60 -12.37 30.87 19.30
CA VAL A 60 -13.43 31.35 20.19
C VAL A 60 -14.02 30.22 21.03
N ARG A 61 -14.87 30.57 22.01
CA ARG A 61 -15.63 29.59 22.81
C ARG A 61 -16.86 29.07 22.01
N PRO A 62 -17.40 27.88 22.34
CA PRO A 62 -18.59 27.32 21.68
C PRO A 62 -19.77 28.29 21.57
N GLU A 63 -20.09 29.01 22.65
CA GLU A 63 -21.17 30.02 22.71
C GLU A 63 -21.02 31.19 21.71
N GLN A 64 -19.80 31.46 21.24
CA GLN A 64 -19.47 32.54 20.31
C GLN A 64 -19.35 32.04 18.86
N LEU A 65 -19.41 30.73 18.63
CA LEU A 65 -19.16 30.13 17.32
C LEU A 65 -20.20 30.58 16.28
N GLY A 66 -21.46 30.70 16.66
CA GLY A 66 -22.53 31.18 15.76
C GLY A 66 -22.26 32.59 15.23
N ASP A 67 -21.66 33.47 16.03
CA ASP A 67 -21.32 34.83 15.59
C ASP A 67 -20.12 34.84 14.65
N VAL A 68 -19.14 33.95 14.88
CA VAL A 68 -18.01 33.76 13.97
C VAL A 68 -18.49 33.23 12.62
N LEU A 69 -19.37 32.22 12.62
CA LEU A 69 -19.96 31.65 11.41
C LEU A 69 -20.77 32.69 10.62
N ALA A 70 -21.54 33.54 11.30
CA ALA A 70 -22.29 34.62 10.67
C ALA A 70 -21.39 35.64 9.93
N LEU A 71 -20.19 35.91 10.46
CA LEU A 71 -19.23 36.83 9.85
C LEU A 71 -18.45 36.20 8.70
N MET A 72 -18.00 34.96 8.85
CA MET A 72 -17.17 34.29 7.83
C MET A 72 -17.97 33.65 6.69
N GLY A 73 -19.24 33.31 6.95
CA GLY A 73 -20.09 32.56 6.04
C GLY A 73 -19.71 31.09 5.91
N ASP A 74 -20.56 30.34 5.20
CA ASP A 74 -20.30 28.97 4.78
C ASP A 74 -20.71 28.75 3.33
N THR A 75 -19.74 28.41 2.49
CA THR A 75 -19.99 28.07 1.09
C THR A 75 -20.62 26.69 0.90
N VAL A 76 -20.48 25.78 1.87
CA VAL A 76 -21.08 24.44 1.82
C VAL A 76 -22.59 24.54 2.01
N ASP A 77 -23.03 25.31 3.01
CA ASP A 77 -24.45 25.49 3.36
C ASP A 77 -25.09 26.73 2.72
N ASN A 78 -24.41 27.33 1.74
CA ASN A 78 -24.83 28.57 1.07
C ASN A 78 -25.16 29.73 2.04
N VAL A 79 -24.53 29.75 3.22
CA VAL A 79 -24.67 30.83 4.20
C VAL A 79 -23.75 31.98 3.78
N PRO A 80 -24.28 33.15 3.40
CA PRO A 80 -23.45 34.27 2.98
C PRO A 80 -22.66 34.83 4.18
N GLY A 81 -21.39 35.17 3.96
CA GLY A 81 -20.53 35.82 4.96
C GLY A 81 -20.19 37.25 4.55
N VAL A 82 -19.68 38.06 5.49
CA VAL A 82 -19.23 39.41 5.18
C VAL A 82 -17.99 39.34 4.28
N PRO A 83 -18.03 39.89 3.05
CA PRO A 83 -16.92 39.80 2.12
C PRO A 83 -15.59 40.29 2.72
N GLY A 84 -14.53 39.49 2.56
CA GLY A 84 -13.21 39.82 3.07
C GLY A 84 -12.99 39.52 4.56
N ILE A 85 -13.95 38.92 5.26
CA ILE A 85 -13.81 38.44 6.64
C ILE A 85 -13.68 36.93 6.63
N GLY A 86 -12.46 36.43 6.85
CA GLY A 86 -12.18 35.00 7.04
C GLY A 86 -12.24 34.57 8.51
N PRO A 87 -12.11 33.27 8.80
CA PRO A 87 -12.27 32.71 10.15
C PRO A 87 -11.38 33.37 11.21
N LYS A 88 -10.11 33.66 10.90
CA LYS A 88 -9.19 34.33 11.84
C LYS A 88 -9.60 35.77 12.16
N THR A 89 -10.13 36.49 11.17
CA THR A 89 -10.57 37.88 11.33
C THR A 89 -11.89 37.93 12.10
N ALA A 90 -12.83 37.04 11.78
CA ALA A 90 -14.08 36.88 12.51
C ALA A 90 -13.84 36.57 13.99
N ALA A 91 -12.98 35.58 14.28
CA ALA A 91 -12.60 35.22 15.65
C ALA A 91 -11.99 36.39 16.43
N LYS A 92 -11.11 37.17 15.80
CA LYS A 92 -10.51 38.36 16.41
C LYS A 92 -11.56 39.42 16.74
N LEU A 93 -12.46 39.71 15.80
CA LEU A 93 -13.51 40.72 15.99
C LEU A 93 -14.48 40.32 17.11
N ILE A 94 -14.90 39.05 17.14
CA ILE A 94 -15.76 38.53 18.20
C ILE A 94 -15.04 38.51 19.55
N GLY A 95 -13.76 38.14 19.58
CA GLY A 95 -12.94 38.22 20.81
C GLY A 95 -12.75 39.64 21.35
N GLU A 96 -12.72 40.66 20.48
CA GLU A 96 -12.53 42.07 20.84
C GLU A 96 -13.84 42.77 21.24
N PHE A 97 -14.94 42.48 20.53
CA PHE A 97 -16.22 43.18 20.70
C PHE A 97 -17.34 42.34 21.32
N GLY A 98 -17.07 41.08 21.67
CA GLY A 98 -17.97 40.19 22.41
C GLY A 98 -18.82 39.28 21.53
N ASP A 99 -19.71 39.89 20.74
CA ASP A 99 -20.70 39.20 19.90
C ASP A 99 -20.88 39.90 18.53
N LEU A 100 -21.74 39.36 17.68
CA LEU A 100 -22.00 39.93 16.35
C LEU A 100 -22.52 41.38 16.41
N GLU A 101 -23.45 41.68 17.32
CA GLU A 101 -24.01 43.04 17.42
C GLU A 101 -22.98 44.04 17.94
N GLY A 102 -22.10 43.63 18.85
CA GLY A 102 -20.95 44.40 19.31
C GLY A 102 -20.01 44.76 18.16
N VAL A 103 -19.71 43.80 17.27
CA VAL A 103 -18.90 44.05 16.07
C VAL A 103 -19.58 45.04 15.13
N LEU A 104 -20.88 44.86 14.86
CA LEU A 104 -21.64 45.72 13.95
C LEU A 104 -21.83 47.14 14.53
N ALA A 105 -22.02 47.28 15.83
CA ALA A 105 -22.14 48.57 16.52
C ALA A 105 -20.80 49.32 16.60
N ALA A 106 -19.68 48.60 16.71
CA ALA A 106 -18.35 49.18 16.69
C ALA A 106 -17.87 49.56 15.28
N ALA A 107 -18.42 48.94 14.22
CA ALA A 107 -17.98 49.13 12.85
C ALA A 107 -17.88 50.62 12.41
N PRO A 108 -18.85 51.52 12.69
CA PRO A 108 -18.75 52.93 12.32
C PRO A 108 -17.55 53.68 12.97
N GLY A 109 -17.07 53.21 14.12
CA GLY A 109 -15.93 53.78 14.86
C GLY A 109 -14.57 53.16 14.50
N MET A 110 -14.52 52.13 13.66
CA MET A 110 -13.28 51.48 13.25
C MET A 110 -12.46 52.34 12.28
N LYS A 111 -11.14 52.09 12.23
CA LYS A 111 -10.25 52.75 11.26
C LYS A 111 -10.77 52.55 9.82
N PRO A 112 -10.74 53.59 8.96
CA PRO A 112 -11.16 53.48 7.57
C PRO A 112 -10.44 52.32 6.86
N SER A 113 -11.20 51.33 6.42
CA SER A 113 -10.71 50.13 5.73
C SER A 113 -11.83 49.46 4.96
N LYS A 114 -11.50 48.66 3.93
CA LYS A 114 -12.50 47.87 3.19
C LYS A 114 -13.30 46.93 4.10
N MET A 115 -12.68 46.41 5.16
CA MET A 115 -13.35 45.56 6.16
C MET A 115 -14.44 46.34 6.91
N ARG A 116 -14.14 47.58 7.32
CA ARG A 116 -15.13 48.46 7.98
C ARG A 116 -16.34 48.70 7.07
N ASP A 117 -16.07 49.07 5.82
CA ASP A 117 -17.12 49.42 4.86
C ASP A 117 -18.01 48.19 4.58
N ASN A 118 -17.41 47.00 4.43
CA ASN A 118 -18.14 45.74 4.26
C ASN A 118 -18.98 45.35 5.50
N LEU A 119 -18.49 45.59 6.73
CA LEU A 119 -19.26 45.35 7.95
C LEU A 119 -20.50 46.23 8.04
N ILE A 120 -20.42 47.48 7.56
CA ILE A 120 -21.54 48.42 7.54
C ILE A 120 -22.52 48.05 6.42
N GLU A 121 -22.01 47.81 5.21
CA GLU A 121 -22.81 47.50 4.02
C GLU A 121 -23.56 46.17 4.15
N HIS A 122 -22.89 45.14 4.69
CA HIS A 122 -23.45 43.79 4.81
C HIS A 122 -23.99 43.46 6.20
N ALA A 123 -24.21 44.46 7.06
CA ALA A 123 -24.71 44.27 8.43
C ALA A 123 -26.04 43.50 8.48
N ALA A 124 -26.96 43.79 7.56
CA ALA A 124 -28.25 43.08 7.47
C ALA A 124 -28.09 41.62 7.05
N MET A 125 -27.12 41.34 6.17
CA MET A 125 -26.82 39.98 5.73
C MET A 125 -26.14 39.18 6.83
N ALA A 126 -25.16 39.76 7.56
CA ALA A 126 -24.55 39.08 8.71
C ALA A 126 -25.58 38.71 9.78
N ARG A 127 -26.56 39.59 10.06
CA ARG A 127 -27.69 39.29 10.96
C ARG A 127 -28.59 38.17 10.43
N LEU A 128 -28.81 38.13 9.12
CA LEU A 128 -29.55 37.04 8.49
C LEU A 128 -28.78 35.72 8.63
N SER A 129 -27.49 35.73 8.31
CA SER A 129 -26.60 34.56 8.45
C SER A 129 -26.55 34.05 9.87
N ARG A 130 -26.56 34.95 10.87
CA ARG A 130 -26.65 34.55 12.29
C ARG A 130 -27.93 33.80 12.62
N LYS A 131 -29.05 34.17 12.02
CA LYS A 131 -30.33 33.46 12.15
C LYS A 131 -30.32 32.12 11.41
N LEU A 132 -29.63 32.04 10.28
CA LEU A 132 -29.52 30.81 9.49
C LEU A 132 -28.67 29.76 10.21
N VAL A 133 -27.56 30.14 10.83
CA VAL A 133 -26.68 29.22 11.59
C VAL A 133 -27.13 29.02 13.05
N ALA A 134 -28.21 29.67 13.47
CA ALA A 134 -28.73 29.52 14.83
C ALA A 134 -29.55 28.23 14.93
N LEU A 135 -29.17 27.39 15.87
CA LEU A 135 -29.90 26.15 16.18
C LEU A 135 -31.08 26.46 17.09
N HIS A 136 -32.28 26.00 16.72
CA HIS A 136 -33.47 26.13 17.55
C HIS A 136 -33.46 25.04 18.64
N THR A 137 -33.49 25.46 19.90
CA THR A 137 -33.42 24.54 21.05
C THR A 137 -34.79 24.24 21.69
N ASP A 138 -35.87 24.81 21.14
CA ASP A 138 -37.24 24.59 21.62
C ASP A 138 -38.17 24.26 20.45
N THR A 139 -37.83 23.18 19.74
CA THR A 139 -38.67 22.66 18.66
C THR A 139 -39.57 21.53 19.14
N ALA A 140 -40.66 21.30 18.40
CA ALA A 140 -41.51 20.15 18.66
C ALA A 140 -40.75 18.87 18.29
N VAL A 141 -40.28 18.14 19.31
CA VAL A 141 -39.60 16.87 19.11
C VAL A 141 -40.61 15.71 19.02
N PRO A 142 -40.35 14.70 18.17
CA PRO A 142 -41.30 13.62 17.91
C PRO A 142 -41.41 12.61 19.05
N MET A 143 -40.41 12.56 19.94
CA MET A 143 -40.32 11.62 21.05
C MET A 143 -39.79 12.34 22.31
N THR A 144 -40.05 11.77 23.47
CA THR A 144 -39.48 12.20 24.75
C THR A 144 -38.12 11.52 24.99
N LEU A 145 -37.32 12.05 25.91
CA LEU A 145 -36.00 11.47 26.23
C LEU A 145 -36.11 10.03 26.76
N ASP A 146 -37.15 9.74 27.54
CA ASP A 146 -37.38 8.39 28.07
C ASP A 146 -37.69 7.37 26.96
N GLU A 147 -38.36 7.80 25.89
CA GLU A 147 -38.67 6.97 24.71
C GLU A 147 -37.44 6.74 23.81
N LEU A 148 -36.38 7.54 23.95
CA LEU A 148 -35.11 7.38 23.22
C LEU A 148 -34.15 6.41 23.91
N LYS A 149 -34.55 5.80 25.02
CA LYS A 149 -33.77 4.77 25.69
C LYS A 149 -33.57 3.58 24.76
N LEU A 150 -32.33 3.14 24.63
CA LEU A 150 -31.99 1.94 23.85
C LEU A 150 -32.37 0.68 24.65
N ASP A 151 -33.56 0.13 24.38
CA ASP A 151 -34.06 -1.10 25.01
C ASP A 151 -33.50 -2.40 24.38
N GLY A 152 -32.46 -2.27 23.56
CA GLY A 152 -31.89 -3.34 22.73
C GLY A 152 -32.49 -3.35 21.32
N ILE A 153 -31.73 -3.89 20.36
CA ILE A 153 -32.19 -3.96 18.97
C ILE A 153 -32.93 -5.29 18.79
N PRO A 154 -34.20 -5.29 18.32
CA PRO A 154 -34.93 -6.53 18.12
C PRO A 154 -34.21 -7.37 17.04
N PRO A 155 -33.74 -8.58 17.39
CA PRO A 155 -32.79 -9.31 16.56
C PRO A 155 -33.41 -9.78 15.24
N GLU A 156 -34.68 -10.19 15.26
CA GLU A 156 -35.35 -10.75 14.07
C GLU A 156 -35.63 -9.70 12.97
N PRO A 157 -36.26 -8.54 13.25
CA PRO A 157 -36.45 -7.51 12.23
C PRO A 157 -35.14 -6.94 11.67
N LEU A 158 -34.13 -6.73 12.53
CA LEU A 158 -32.83 -6.26 12.09
C LEU A 158 -32.13 -7.32 11.23
N ARG A 159 -32.22 -8.62 11.60
CA ARG A 159 -31.69 -9.73 10.79
C ARG A 159 -32.29 -9.70 9.39
N ASN A 160 -33.61 -9.70 9.29
CA ASN A 160 -34.30 -9.72 7.99
C ASN A 160 -33.93 -8.52 7.12
N PHE A 161 -33.84 -7.31 7.71
CA PHE A 161 -33.44 -6.11 6.97
C PHE A 161 -31.98 -6.17 6.50
N LEU A 162 -31.05 -6.58 7.36
CA LEU A 162 -29.64 -6.66 7.00
C LEU A 162 -29.37 -7.80 6.00
N GLU A 163 -30.16 -8.88 6.03
CA GLU A 163 -30.14 -9.97 5.03
C GLU A 163 -30.61 -9.47 3.66
N ASP A 164 -31.75 -8.77 3.61
CA ASP A 164 -32.30 -8.21 2.37
C ASP A 164 -31.37 -7.16 1.73
N GLN A 165 -30.71 -6.33 2.53
CA GLN A 165 -29.78 -5.30 2.05
C GLN A 165 -28.35 -5.82 1.82
N GLY A 166 -28.06 -7.09 2.14
CA GLY A 166 -26.74 -7.70 1.93
C GLY A 166 -25.63 -7.18 2.87
N PHE A 167 -25.97 -6.60 4.02
CA PHE A 167 -25.01 -6.07 4.99
C PHE A 167 -24.41 -7.17 5.91
N LYS A 168 -23.66 -8.08 5.29
CA LYS A 168 -23.07 -9.30 5.88
C LYS A 168 -22.23 -9.04 7.14
N THR A 169 -21.46 -7.95 7.18
CA THR A 169 -20.62 -7.57 8.33
C THR A 169 -21.40 -7.04 9.53
N LEU A 170 -22.61 -6.49 9.32
CA LEU A 170 -23.47 -6.03 10.42
C LEU A 170 -24.29 -7.20 10.99
N LEU A 171 -24.67 -8.18 10.16
CA LEU A 171 -25.30 -9.43 10.59
C LEU A 171 -24.41 -10.24 11.53
N SER A 172 -23.13 -10.36 11.19
CA SER A 172 -22.15 -11.08 12.01
C SER A 172 -21.95 -10.45 13.39
N ARG A 173 -21.87 -9.12 13.45
CA ARG A 173 -21.78 -8.36 14.72
C ARG A 173 -23.04 -8.51 15.58
N MET A 174 -24.20 -8.65 14.97
CA MET A 174 -25.46 -8.85 15.70
C MET A 174 -25.52 -10.25 16.34
N ALA A 175 -25.03 -11.29 15.66
CA ALA A 175 -24.95 -12.65 16.19
C ALA A 175 -23.97 -12.77 17.37
N ALA A 176 -22.90 -11.97 17.39
CA ALA A 176 -21.90 -11.95 18.47
C ALA A 176 -22.38 -11.29 19.78
N ARG A 177 -23.48 -10.51 19.77
CA ARG A 177 -23.97 -9.74 20.93
C ARG A 177 -25.08 -10.42 21.75
N SER A 178 -25.40 -11.69 21.51
CA SER A 178 -26.34 -12.44 22.37
C SER A 178 -25.80 -12.54 23.82
N PRO A 179 -26.60 -12.26 24.86
CA PRO A 179 -26.12 -12.29 26.24
C PRO A 179 -25.82 -13.74 26.64
N GLY A 180 -24.55 -14.07 26.90
CA GLY A 180 -24.17 -15.37 27.47
C GLY A 180 -22.87 -16.03 26.98
N ARG A 181 -22.03 -15.38 26.16
CA ARG A 181 -20.70 -15.92 25.80
C ARG A 181 -19.60 -14.89 26.06
N ASP A 182 -18.72 -15.21 26.99
CA ASP A 182 -17.47 -14.48 27.23
C ASP A 182 -16.43 -14.78 26.12
N THR A 183 -15.87 -13.69 25.62
CA THR A 183 -14.54 -13.49 24.99
C THR A 183 -13.98 -14.56 24.02
N SER A 184 -14.16 -14.31 22.72
CA SER A 184 -13.20 -14.60 21.63
C SER A 184 -13.62 -13.80 20.38
N ASP A 185 -12.65 -13.43 19.56
CA ASP A 185 -12.67 -12.35 18.57
C ASP A 185 -13.81 -12.35 17.52
N PRO A 186 -14.29 -11.17 17.07
CA PRO A 186 -15.43 -11.04 16.16
C PRO A 186 -15.09 -11.26 14.66
N VAL A 187 -14.01 -11.98 14.35
CA VAL A 187 -13.56 -12.25 12.96
C VAL A 187 -14.23 -13.48 12.35
N ALA A 188 -14.65 -14.45 13.18
CA ALA A 188 -15.17 -15.73 12.69
C ALA A 188 -16.60 -15.70 12.10
N ALA A 189 -17.42 -14.69 12.39
CA ALA A 189 -18.85 -14.73 12.05
C ALA A 189 -19.23 -14.05 10.72
N ALA A 190 -18.27 -13.46 9.99
CA ALA A 190 -18.49 -12.78 8.71
C ALA A 190 -18.67 -13.75 7.50
N VAL A 191 -18.51 -15.06 7.71
CA VAL A 191 -18.43 -16.06 6.62
C VAL A 191 -19.76 -16.80 6.38
N ALA A 192 -20.78 -16.63 7.22
CA ALA A 192 -21.86 -17.62 7.25
C ALA A 192 -23.09 -17.36 6.36
N LEU A 193 -23.40 -16.15 5.87
CA LEU A 193 -24.66 -15.95 5.12
C LEU A 193 -24.52 -14.97 3.95
N ALA A 194 -23.80 -15.42 2.92
CA ALA A 194 -24.30 -15.27 1.56
C ALA A 194 -25.08 -16.56 1.26
N GLY A 195 -26.32 -16.44 0.79
CA GLY A 195 -27.02 -17.55 0.13
C GLY A 195 -26.38 -17.89 -1.20
N SER A 196 -25.16 -18.39 -1.12
CA SER A 196 -24.39 -19.19 -2.04
C SER A 196 -23.56 -19.99 -1.06
N GLU A 197 -23.90 -21.25 -0.84
CA GLU A 197 -23.31 -22.13 0.19
C GLU A 197 -21.79 -21.88 0.29
N THR A 198 -21.36 -21.18 1.35
CA THR A 198 -19.93 -21.10 1.65
C THR A 198 -19.44 -22.51 1.91
N PRO A 199 -18.25 -22.90 1.43
CA PRO A 199 -17.76 -24.25 1.66
C PRO A 199 -17.78 -24.55 3.16
N ASP A 200 -18.43 -25.66 3.56
CA ASP A 200 -18.40 -26.12 4.94
C ASP A 200 -16.94 -26.36 5.33
N PHE A 201 -16.42 -25.44 6.14
CA PHE A 201 -15.04 -25.42 6.56
C PHE A 201 -14.89 -26.41 7.70
N VAL A 202 -14.15 -27.50 7.47
CA VAL A 202 -13.86 -28.48 8.53
C VAL A 202 -13.13 -27.78 9.68
N ASP A 203 -13.62 -27.94 10.91
CA ASP A 203 -12.91 -27.51 12.10
C ASP A 203 -11.65 -28.37 12.26
N LEU A 204 -10.49 -27.74 12.16
CA LEU A 204 -9.20 -28.40 12.28
C LEU A 204 -8.78 -28.40 13.76
N PRO A 205 -8.05 -29.43 14.22
CA PRO A 205 -7.51 -29.44 15.59
C PRO A 205 -6.56 -28.23 15.81
N PRO A 206 -6.37 -27.75 17.05
CA PRO A 206 -5.39 -26.72 17.35
C PRO A 206 -3.99 -27.07 16.84
N ILE A 207 -3.17 -26.06 16.55
CA ILE A 207 -1.77 -26.24 16.16
C ILE A 207 -0.95 -26.51 17.43
N ASP A 208 -0.24 -27.64 17.47
CA ASP A 208 0.67 -28.01 18.55
C ASP A 208 2.02 -28.45 17.97
N CYS A 209 3.02 -27.58 18.10
CA CYS A 209 4.33 -27.79 17.51
C CYS A 209 5.18 -28.84 18.24
N ASN A 210 4.77 -29.31 19.43
CA ASN A 210 5.54 -30.29 20.20
C ASN A 210 5.42 -31.72 19.65
N GLY A 211 4.42 -31.99 18.81
CA GLY A 211 4.14 -33.32 18.27
C GLY A 211 4.89 -33.68 16.98
N TYR A 212 5.67 -32.76 16.42
CA TYR A 212 6.34 -32.94 15.13
C TYR A 212 7.55 -33.86 15.24
N GLU A 213 7.81 -34.61 14.16
CA GLU A 213 8.85 -35.65 14.15
C GLU A 213 10.15 -35.15 13.52
N THR A 214 11.28 -35.34 14.18
CA THR A 214 12.61 -35.19 13.55
C THR A 214 13.02 -36.50 12.86
N VAL A 215 13.07 -36.49 11.53
CA VAL A 215 13.32 -37.69 10.71
C VAL A 215 14.82 -37.80 10.39
N THR A 216 15.52 -38.66 11.13
CA THR A 216 16.98 -38.85 11.01
C THR A 216 17.38 -40.20 10.39
N SER A 217 16.42 -41.05 10.04
CA SER A 217 16.66 -42.38 9.47
C SER A 217 15.92 -42.62 8.17
N ILE A 218 16.48 -43.47 7.31
CA ILE A 218 15.91 -43.83 6.00
C ILE A 218 14.53 -44.47 6.16
N GLU A 219 14.38 -45.37 7.13
CA GLU A 219 13.13 -46.12 7.34
C GLU A 219 11.98 -45.18 7.71
N ARG A 220 12.27 -44.13 8.48
CA ARG A 220 11.27 -43.10 8.83
C ARG A 220 10.94 -42.22 7.63
N LEU A 221 11.92 -41.83 6.82
CA LEU A 221 11.68 -41.08 5.59
C LEU A 221 10.82 -41.87 4.59
N GLU A 222 11.10 -43.17 4.40
CA GLU A 222 10.29 -44.05 3.55
C GLU A 222 8.83 -44.16 4.03
N ALA A 223 8.61 -44.18 5.35
CA ALA A 223 7.26 -44.15 5.91
C ALA A 223 6.51 -42.85 5.57
N TRP A 224 7.17 -41.70 5.69
CA TRP A 224 6.60 -40.41 5.31
C TRP A 224 6.32 -40.31 3.80
N ILE A 225 7.20 -40.85 2.96
CA ILE A 225 6.97 -40.93 1.50
C ILE A 225 5.74 -41.78 1.19
N ALA A 226 5.60 -42.95 1.82
CA ALA A 226 4.44 -43.81 1.63
C ALA A 226 3.13 -43.12 2.08
N GLU A 227 3.16 -42.41 3.21
CA GLU A 227 2.04 -41.61 3.71
C GLU A 227 1.66 -40.49 2.74
N SER A 228 2.67 -39.82 2.16
CA SER A 228 2.50 -38.77 1.16
C SER A 228 1.80 -39.27 -0.11
N HIS A 229 2.17 -40.45 -0.60
CA HIS A 229 1.47 -41.09 -1.72
C HIS A 229 0.05 -41.52 -1.38
N ALA A 230 -0.19 -41.97 -0.15
CA ALA A 230 -1.53 -42.35 0.30
C ALA A 230 -2.48 -41.14 0.43
N SER A 231 -1.96 -39.99 0.86
CA SER A 231 -2.70 -38.72 0.95
C SER A 231 -2.96 -38.12 -0.44
N GLY A 232 -1.99 -38.23 -1.36
CA GLY A 232 -2.05 -37.56 -2.66
C GLY A 232 -1.76 -36.05 -2.59
N THR A 233 -1.55 -35.50 -1.40
CA THR A 233 -1.09 -34.12 -1.18
C THR A 233 -0.08 -34.07 -0.04
N ILE A 234 0.89 -33.17 -0.16
CA ILE A 234 1.86 -32.85 0.89
C ILE A 234 2.13 -31.35 0.90
N ALA A 235 2.22 -30.76 2.09
CA ALA A 235 2.88 -29.48 2.24
C ALA A 235 4.39 -29.70 2.37
N ILE A 236 5.17 -28.82 1.74
CA ILE A 236 6.63 -28.85 1.73
C ILE A 236 7.17 -27.46 1.97
N ASP A 237 8.24 -27.39 2.76
CA ASP A 237 9.02 -26.19 2.99
C ASP A 237 10.51 -26.57 3.10
N THR A 238 11.40 -25.60 2.86
CA THR A 238 12.85 -25.80 2.89
C THR A 238 13.56 -24.82 3.81
N GLU A 239 14.36 -25.39 4.69
CA GLU A 239 15.20 -24.61 5.59
C GLU A 239 16.59 -24.45 5.00
N THR A 240 17.11 -23.23 5.07
CA THR A 240 18.35 -22.84 4.38
C THR A 240 19.25 -21.94 5.21
N ASP A 241 20.51 -21.80 4.80
CA ASP A 241 21.50 -20.95 5.49
C ASP A 241 21.55 -19.49 5.00
N SER A 242 20.74 -19.12 4.01
CA SER A 242 20.71 -17.81 3.38
C SER A 242 19.30 -17.49 2.87
N LEU A 243 18.94 -16.22 2.77
CA LEU A 243 17.69 -15.77 2.13
C LEU A 243 17.78 -15.71 0.60
N ASP A 244 18.99 -15.80 0.05
CA ASP A 244 19.19 -15.82 -1.40
C ASP A 244 19.11 -17.27 -1.92
N SER A 245 17.99 -17.63 -2.54
CA SER A 245 17.75 -18.97 -3.10
C SER A 245 18.81 -19.41 -4.13
N MET A 246 19.55 -18.50 -4.75
CA MET A 246 20.61 -18.82 -5.71
C MET A 246 21.93 -19.21 -5.05
N ALA A 247 22.15 -18.77 -3.81
CA ALA A 247 23.36 -19.05 -3.03
C ALA A 247 23.13 -19.99 -1.84
N ALA A 248 21.90 -20.09 -1.34
CA ALA A 248 21.49 -20.87 -0.18
C ALA A 248 21.90 -22.35 -0.26
N ASN A 249 22.40 -22.92 0.83
CA ASN A 249 22.54 -24.36 0.98
C ASN A 249 21.32 -24.93 1.71
N LEU A 250 20.85 -26.08 1.26
CA LEU A 250 19.77 -26.81 1.92
C LEU A 250 20.24 -27.34 3.28
N VAL A 251 19.54 -26.94 4.34
CA VAL A 251 19.79 -27.36 5.72
C VAL A 251 18.79 -28.45 6.15
N GLY A 252 17.54 -28.35 5.70
CA GLY A 252 16.54 -29.41 5.90
C GLY A 252 15.29 -29.24 5.05
N ILE A 253 14.44 -30.27 5.06
CA ILE A 253 13.16 -30.30 4.35
C ILE A 253 12.06 -30.58 5.37
N CYS A 254 11.00 -29.80 5.31
CA CYS A 254 9.82 -29.94 6.15
C CYS A 254 8.69 -30.56 5.34
N LEU A 255 7.91 -31.48 5.92
CA LEU A 255 6.76 -32.09 5.28
C LEU A 255 5.55 -32.08 6.22
N ALA A 256 4.35 -31.88 5.67
CA ALA A 256 3.10 -32.14 6.37
C ALA A 256 2.08 -32.85 5.46
N THR A 257 1.45 -33.89 5.99
CA THR A 257 0.47 -34.73 5.25
C THR A 257 -0.96 -34.46 5.72
N ALA A 258 -1.13 -33.97 6.95
CA ALA A 258 -2.41 -33.65 7.57
C ALA A 258 -2.23 -32.65 8.73
N PRO A 259 -3.33 -32.06 9.26
CA PRO A 259 -3.28 -31.13 10.39
C PRO A 259 -2.59 -31.76 11.61
N GLY A 260 -1.53 -31.12 12.10
CA GLY A 260 -0.75 -31.60 13.23
C GLY A 260 0.13 -32.82 12.93
N ARG A 261 0.19 -33.26 11.66
CA ARG A 261 1.08 -34.32 11.20
C ARG A 261 2.15 -33.74 10.27
N ALA A 262 3.22 -33.25 10.91
CA ALA A 262 4.39 -32.70 10.23
C ALA A 262 5.71 -33.32 10.72
N CYS A 263 6.75 -33.23 9.89
CA CYS A 263 8.12 -33.61 10.23
C CYS A 263 9.16 -32.66 9.67
N TYR A 264 10.34 -32.72 10.27
CA TYR A 264 11.56 -32.07 9.80
C TYR A 264 12.64 -33.10 9.49
N ILE A 265 13.24 -32.99 8.30
CA ILE A 265 14.32 -33.84 7.82
C ILE A 265 15.62 -33.02 7.84
N PRO A 266 16.48 -33.15 8.87
CA PRO A 266 17.77 -32.48 8.88
C PRO A 266 18.74 -33.09 7.87
N ILE A 267 19.50 -32.23 7.19
CA ILE A 267 20.46 -32.60 6.12
C ILE A 267 21.81 -31.90 6.29
N GLY A 268 21.80 -30.64 6.73
CA GLY A 268 22.95 -29.74 6.70
C GLY A 268 23.26 -29.04 8.03
N HIS A 269 22.80 -29.56 9.15
CA HIS A 269 23.08 -28.99 10.48
C HIS A 269 24.54 -29.19 10.89
N ARG A 270 25.05 -28.25 11.71
CA ARG A 270 26.43 -28.16 12.19
C ARG A 270 26.46 -27.77 13.65
N SER A 271 27.35 -28.39 14.42
CA SER A 271 27.58 -28.07 15.82
C SER A 271 28.53 -26.88 15.97
N GLY A 272 28.09 -25.68 15.59
CA GLY A 272 28.87 -24.42 15.67
C GLY A 272 29.74 -24.13 14.44
N ASP A 273 30.64 -23.13 14.57
CA ASP A 273 31.54 -22.68 13.49
C ASP A 273 32.80 -23.56 13.32
N ASP A 274 33.05 -24.48 14.25
CA ASP A 274 34.21 -25.36 14.18
C ASP A 274 33.97 -26.50 13.19
N MET A 275 34.81 -26.56 12.15
CA MET A 275 34.73 -27.56 11.07
C MET A 275 34.92 -29.01 11.58
N PHE A 276 35.43 -29.18 12.80
CA PHE A 276 35.68 -30.49 13.43
C PHE A 276 34.62 -30.91 14.45
N ALA A 277 33.61 -30.09 14.72
CA ALA A 277 32.55 -30.48 15.63
C ALA A 277 31.65 -31.56 15.01
N GLU A 278 31.31 -32.59 15.79
CA GLU A 278 30.42 -33.65 15.32
C GLU A 278 29.04 -33.07 14.99
N ALA A 279 28.60 -33.25 13.74
CA ALA A 279 27.26 -32.85 13.31
C ALA A 279 26.19 -33.64 14.08
N PRO A 280 25.02 -33.04 14.35
CA PRO A 280 23.92 -33.75 14.98
C PRO A 280 23.40 -34.89 14.06
N PRO A 281 22.64 -35.86 14.60
CA PRO A 281 22.10 -36.96 13.81
C PRO A 281 21.27 -36.47 12.61
N GLN A 282 21.71 -36.80 11.40
CA GLN A 282 21.07 -36.38 10.16
C GLN A 282 21.40 -37.34 9.01
N MET A 283 20.53 -37.40 7.99
CA MET A 283 20.79 -38.18 6.78
C MET A 283 21.71 -37.40 5.84
N SER A 284 22.44 -38.11 4.98
CA SER A 284 23.23 -37.42 3.94
C SER A 284 22.31 -36.83 2.87
N LEU A 285 22.72 -35.70 2.30
CA LEU A 285 22.01 -35.06 1.18
C LEU A 285 21.75 -36.04 0.02
N ASN A 286 22.73 -36.90 -0.30
CA ASN A 286 22.58 -37.88 -1.38
C ASN A 286 21.49 -38.92 -1.10
N GLU A 287 21.36 -39.37 0.15
CA GLU A 287 20.31 -40.31 0.55
C GLU A 287 18.92 -39.67 0.46
N VAL A 288 18.78 -38.46 1.01
CA VAL A 288 17.52 -37.70 0.96
C VAL A 288 17.14 -37.40 -0.48
N THR A 289 18.07 -36.89 -1.30
CA THR A 289 17.80 -36.60 -2.71
C THR A 289 17.35 -37.85 -3.48
N ARG A 290 18.02 -38.99 -3.25
CA ARG A 290 17.66 -40.27 -3.90
C ARG A 290 16.25 -40.73 -3.55
N LEU A 291 15.83 -40.57 -2.30
CA LEU A 291 14.54 -41.04 -1.79
C LEU A 291 13.39 -40.08 -2.09
N MET A 292 13.62 -38.77 -1.96
CA MET A 292 12.59 -37.74 -2.16
C MET A 292 12.31 -37.45 -3.63
N ARG A 293 13.29 -37.61 -4.52
CA ARG A 293 13.13 -37.24 -5.94
C ARG A 293 11.89 -37.87 -6.61
N PRO A 294 11.63 -39.19 -6.48
CA PRO A 294 10.43 -39.80 -7.06
C PRO A 294 9.12 -39.16 -6.56
N LEU A 295 9.02 -38.84 -5.27
CA LEU A 295 7.84 -38.20 -4.67
C LEU A 295 7.63 -36.78 -5.20
N LEU A 296 8.70 -35.99 -5.27
CA LEU A 296 8.60 -34.57 -5.65
C LEU A 296 8.23 -34.36 -7.12
N VAL A 297 8.52 -35.31 -8.00
CA VAL A 297 8.14 -35.24 -9.43
C VAL A 297 6.87 -36.05 -9.77
N ASP A 298 6.32 -36.80 -8.82
CA ASP A 298 5.15 -37.63 -9.08
C ASP A 298 3.90 -36.76 -9.34
N PRO A 299 3.25 -36.90 -10.52
CA PRO A 299 2.03 -36.15 -10.84
C PRO A 299 0.82 -36.50 -9.98
N SER A 300 0.83 -37.63 -9.28
CA SER A 300 -0.26 -38.07 -8.40
C SER A 300 -0.22 -37.43 -7.01
N VAL A 301 0.88 -36.79 -6.63
CA VAL A 301 1.04 -36.12 -5.34
C VAL A 301 1.18 -34.62 -5.55
N LEU A 302 0.26 -33.81 -5.03
CA LEU A 302 0.35 -32.35 -5.07
C LEU A 302 1.29 -31.83 -3.98
N LYS A 303 2.28 -31.01 -4.35
CA LYS A 303 3.17 -30.33 -3.40
C LYS A 303 2.62 -28.92 -3.11
N ILE A 304 2.42 -28.59 -1.85
CA ILE A 304 1.82 -27.33 -1.41
C ILE A 304 2.91 -26.56 -0.67
N GLY A 305 3.18 -25.32 -1.06
CA GLY A 305 4.13 -24.46 -0.36
C GLY A 305 3.51 -23.12 0.00
N HIS A 306 4.25 -22.32 0.75
CA HIS A 306 4.00 -20.90 0.92
C HIS A 306 5.19 -20.14 0.34
N ASN A 307 5.01 -19.43 -0.78
CA ASN A 307 6.12 -18.91 -1.59
C ASN A 307 7.03 -20.03 -2.15
N ILE A 308 6.41 -21.10 -2.68
CA ILE A 308 7.08 -22.33 -3.14
C ILE A 308 8.13 -22.10 -4.24
N LYS A 309 8.09 -20.93 -4.89
CA LYS A 309 9.13 -20.47 -5.83
C LYS A 309 10.52 -20.54 -5.20
N TYR A 310 10.64 -20.13 -3.92
CA TYR A 310 11.90 -20.18 -3.18
C TYR A 310 12.41 -21.62 -3.06
N ASP A 311 11.54 -22.52 -2.58
CA ASP A 311 11.85 -23.94 -2.40
C ASP A 311 12.25 -24.62 -3.71
N ILE A 312 11.52 -24.34 -4.80
CA ILE A 312 11.84 -24.86 -6.14
C ILE A 312 13.27 -24.47 -6.54
N ASN A 313 13.67 -23.23 -6.31
CA ASN A 313 15.01 -22.76 -6.65
C ASN A 313 16.11 -23.48 -5.84
N VAL A 314 15.89 -23.67 -4.54
CA VAL A 314 16.82 -24.37 -3.64
C VAL A 314 16.90 -25.85 -4.00
N LEU A 315 15.75 -26.53 -4.12
CA LEU A 315 15.66 -27.97 -4.37
C LEU A 315 16.29 -28.37 -5.71
N ILE A 316 16.05 -27.61 -6.78
CA ILE A 316 16.61 -27.90 -8.11
C ILE A 316 18.15 -27.83 -8.10
N ARG A 317 18.75 -26.92 -7.33
CA ARG A 317 20.22 -26.84 -7.18
C ARG A 317 20.80 -28.10 -6.54
N HIS A 318 20.00 -28.84 -5.79
CA HIS A 318 20.35 -30.13 -5.18
C HIS A 318 19.78 -31.35 -5.94
N GLY A 319 19.33 -31.17 -7.18
CA GLY A 319 18.86 -32.26 -8.05
C GLY A 319 17.43 -32.73 -7.79
N LEU A 320 16.64 -31.92 -7.08
CA LEU A 320 15.25 -32.19 -6.73
C LEU A 320 14.31 -31.28 -7.51
N ASP A 321 13.76 -31.82 -8.60
CA ASP A 321 12.68 -31.18 -9.35
C ASP A 321 11.35 -31.34 -8.59
N VAL A 322 10.47 -30.35 -8.67
CA VAL A 322 9.18 -30.34 -7.94
C VAL A 322 8.03 -30.07 -8.89
N THR A 323 7.07 -30.99 -8.97
CA THR A 323 5.83 -30.87 -9.74
C THR A 323 4.85 -31.99 -9.39
N PRO A 324 3.52 -31.76 -9.36
CA PRO A 324 2.81 -30.49 -9.48
C PRO A 324 2.84 -29.72 -8.16
N ILE A 325 2.60 -28.41 -8.25
CA ILE A 325 2.67 -27.50 -7.10
C ILE A 325 1.36 -26.75 -6.88
N ASP A 326 1.10 -26.33 -5.65
CA ASP A 326 0.17 -25.26 -5.26
C ASP A 326 0.93 -24.31 -4.30
N ASP A 327 0.50 -23.04 -4.23
CA ASP A 327 1.17 -21.99 -3.45
C ASP A 327 0.14 -21.14 -2.70
N THR A 328 0.15 -21.23 -1.38
CA THR A 328 -0.81 -20.55 -0.51
C THR A 328 -0.62 -19.04 -0.46
N MET A 329 0.59 -18.52 -0.68
CA MET A 329 0.84 -17.08 -0.77
C MET A 329 0.16 -16.51 -2.02
N VAL A 330 0.30 -17.20 -3.16
CA VAL A 330 -0.33 -16.79 -4.43
C VAL A 330 -1.85 -16.95 -4.35
N MET A 331 -2.36 -18.04 -3.75
CA MET A 331 -3.80 -18.18 -3.52
C MET A 331 -4.36 -17.05 -2.65
N SER A 332 -3.67 -16.69 -1.57
CA SER A 332 -4.08 -15.58 -0.71
C SER A 332 -4.11 -14.26 -1.48
N PHE A 333 -3.13 -14.02 -2.37
CA PHE A 333 -3.11 -12.84 -3.22
C PHE A 333 -4.31 -12.81 -4.18
N ASP A 334 -4.58 -13.90 -4.90
CA ASP A 334 -5.69 -13.94 -5.86
C ASP A 334 -7.07 -13.78 -5.21
N LEU A 335 -7.21 -14.18 -3.94
CA LEU A 335 -8.44 -14.04 -3.16
C LEU A 335 -8.56 -12.65 -2.52
N ASP A 336 -7.49 -12.18 -1.87
CA ASP A 336 -7.57 -11.12 -0.86
C ASP A 336 -6.68 -9.89 -1.19
N ALA A 337 -6.10 -9.80 -2.39
CA ALA A 337 -5.30 -8.63 -2.80
C ALA A 337 -6.07 -7.32 -2.66
N GLY A 338 -5.43 -6.32 -2.03
CA GLY A 338 -6.02 -4.99 -1.83
C GLY A 338 -7.03 -4.89 -0.68
N GLN A 339 -7.30 -5.99 0.03
CA GLN A 339 -8.06 -5.98 1.28
C GLN A 339 -7.17 -5.53 2.47
N SER A 340 -7.78 -5.34 3.65
CA SER A 340 -7.11 -4.83 4.87
C SER A 340 -6.03 -5.74 5.48
N LEU A 341 -5.61 -6.80 4.78
CA LEU A 341 -4.47 -7.63 5.17
C LEU A 341 -3.18 -6.80 5.08
N ALA A 342 -2.34 -6.90 6.10
CA ALA A 342 -1.04 -6.21 6.13
C ALA A 342 -0.06 -6.73 5.06
N GLY A 343 -0.29 -7.95 4.54
CA GLY A 343 0.49 -8.61 3.51
C GLY A 343 -0.02 -10.03 3.22
N HIS A 344 0.72 -10.77 2.40
CA HIS A 344 0.44 -12.18 2.06
C HIS A 344 1.49 -13.15 2.61
N GLY A 345 2.37 -12.69 3.50
CA GLY A 345 3.33 -13.57 4.17
C GLY A 345 2.64 -14.49 5.16
N MET A 346 3.33 -15.58 5.52
CA MET A 346 2.74 -16.65 6.31
C MET A 346 2.26 -16.16 7.67
N ASP A 347 3.06 -15.38 8.39
CA ASP A 347 2.70 -14.84 9.71
C ASP A 347 1.40 -14.02 9.65
N GLU A 348 1.29 -13.11 8.68
CA GLU A 348 0.11 -12.26 8.54
C GLU A 348 -1.13 -13.08 8.17
N VAL A 349 -0.96 -14.04 7.26
CA VAL A 349 -2.04 -14.86 6.73
C VAL A 349 -2.50 -15.92 7.74
N ALA A 350 -1.58 -16.55 8.46
CA ALA A 350 -1.87 -17.50 9.52
C ALA A 350 -2.63 -16.84 10.67
N HIS A 351 -2.21 -15.63 11.08
CA HIS A 351 -2.94 -14.86 12.08
C HIS A 351 -4.34 -14.50 11.61
N ALA A 352 -4.49 -14.04 10.36
CA ALA A 352 -5.77 -13.61 9.82
C ALA A 352 -6.77 -14.76 9.56
N VAL A 353 -6.29 -15.93 9.14
CA VAL A 353 -7.13 -17.03 8.65
C VAL A 353 -7.25 -18.18 9.66
N LEU A 354 -6.21 -18.44 10.45
CA LEU A 354 -6.14 -19.55 11.40
C LEU A 354 -6.16 -19.08 12.87
N GLU A 355 -6.15 -17.76 13.12
CA GLU A 355 -6.02 -17.19 14.47
C GLU A 355 -4.77 -17.70 15.21
N HIS A 356 -3.71 -18.00 14.45
CA HIS A 356 -2.47 -18.59 14.94
C HIS A 356 -1.29 -17.63 14.75
N SER A 357 -0.41 -17.55 15.76
CA SER A 357 0.84 -16.80 15.67
C SER A 357 1.99 -17.77 15.49
N CYS A 358 2.60 -17.77 14.29
CA CYS A 358 3.76 -18.59 13.97
C CYS A 358 4.99 -18.20 14.81
N ILE A 359 5.88 -19.18 14.99
CA ILE A 359 7.19 -19.01 15.60
C ILE A 359 8.01 -18.11 14.68
N ALA A 360 8.49 -16.97 15.18
CA ALA A 360 9.25 -16.07 14.32
C ALA A 360 10.66 -16.62 14.08
N PHE A 361 11.19 -16.48 12.85
CA PHE A 361 12.56 -16.90 12.50
C PHE A 361 13.62 -16.38 13.49
N LYS A 362 13.47 -15.13 13.94
CA LYS A 362 14.35 -14.50 14.93
C LYS A 362 14.36 -15.17 16.31
N ASP A 363 13.32 -15.93 16.64
CA ASP A 363 13.20 -16.62 17.93
C ASP A 363 14.05 -17.90 17.93
N VAL A 364 14.27 -18.50 16.75
CA VAL A 364 15.18 -19.65 16.58
C VAL A 364 16.60 -19.24 16.19
N THR A 365 16.78 -18.19 15.38
CA THR A 365 18.12 -17.76 14.93
C THR A 365 18.72 -16.60 15.73
N GLY A 366 17.94 -15.92 16.57
CA GLY A 366 18.35 -14.67 17.23
C GLY A 366 18.32 -13.46 16.28
N THR A 367 18.85 -12.32 16.74
CA THR A 367 18.77 -11.03 16.03
C THR A 367 20.13 -10.33 15.86
N GLY A 368 20.24 -9.52 14.80
CA GLY A 368 21.39 -8.66 14.54
C GLY A 368 22.67 -9.42 14.22
N LYS A 369 23.84 -8.84 14.55
CA LYS A 369 25.16 -9.45 14.25
C LYS A 369 25.45 -10.76 15.00
N LYS A 370 24.62 -11.11 15.98
CA LYS A 370 24.72 -12.37 16.74
C LYS A 370 23.74 -13.44 16.26
N ALA A 371 22.96 -13.14 15.21
CA ALA A 371 22.07 -14.14 14.62
C ALA A 371 22.91 -15.30 14.08
N ILE A 372 22.48 -16.52 14.41
CA ILE A 372 23.10 -17.75 13.92
C ILE A 372 22.47 -18.14 12.58
N SER A 373 23.18 -18.92 11.77
CA SER A 373 22.60 -19.57 10.60
C SER A 373 21.60 -20.65 11.03
N PHE A 374 20.58 -20.94 10.22
CA PHE A 374 19.65 -22.04 10.49
C PHE A 374 20.38 -23.39 10.65
N ALA A 375 21.51 -23.56 9.97
CA ALA A 375 22.39 -24.73 10.11
C ALA A 375 22.94 -24.93 11.54
N GLN A 376 22.83 -23.94 12.43
CA GLN A 376 23.31 -24.00 13.81
C GLN A 376 22.16 -24.09 14.83
N VAL A 377 20.91 -24.08 14.37
CA VAL A 377 19.73 -24.16 15.24
C VAL A 377 19.62 -25.58 15.80
N PRO A 378 19.36 -25.75 17.11
CA PRO A 378 19.14 -27.08 17.69
C PRO A 378 18.00 -27.83 16.99
N LEU A 379 18.17 -29.14 16.77
CA LEU A 379 17.22 -29.94 15.99
C LEU A 379 15.78 -29.87 16.53
N ASP A 380 15.58 -29.83 17.85
CA ASP A 380 14.24 -29.74 18.44
C ASP A 380 13.55 -28.43 18.04
N ALA A 381 14.28 -27.30 18.10
CA ALA A 381 13.75 -25.99 17.71
C ALA A 381 13.54 -25.89 16.19
N ALA A 382 14.47 -26.43 15.39
CA ALA A 382 14.33 -26.50 13.94
C ALA A 382 13.12 -27.36 13.52
N THR A 383 12.85 -28.45 14.26
CA THR A 383 11.71 -29.33 14.02
C THR A 383 10.39 -28.64 14.35
N GLN A 384 10.33 -27.89 15.44
CA GLN A 384 9.15 -27.12 15.81
C GLN A 384 8.84 -26.02 14.78
N TYR A 385 9.86 -25.23 14.41
CA TYR A 385 9.74 -24.15 13.44
C TYR A 385 9.36 -24.68 12.05
N GLY A 386 10.20 -25.52 11.44
CA GLY A 386 9.93 -25.99 10.07
C GLY A 386 8.71 -26.91 9.96
N GLY A 387 8.43 -27.70 11.01
CA GLY A 387 7.20 -28.50 11.07
C GLY A 387 5.94 -27.63 11.16
N GLU A 388 6.01 -26.49 11.86
CA GLU A 388 4.90 -25.52 11.92
C GLU A 388 4.65 -24.89 10.57
N ASP A 389 5.69 -24.45 9.87
CA ASP A 389 5.59 -23.83 8.54
C ASP A 389 4.90 -24.77 7.54
N ALA A 390 5.26 -26.06 7.55
CA ALA A 390 4.61 -27.07 6.73
C ALA A 390 3.15 -27.35 7.15
N ASP A 391 2.85 -27.48 8.45
CA ASP A 391 1.49 -27.72 8.95
C ASP A 391 0.56 -26.53 8.65
N VAL A 392 1.01 -25.31 8.95
CA VAL A 392 0.30 -24.05 8.67
C VAL A 392 0.03 -23.93 7.17
N THR A 393 1.03 -24.19 6.33
CA THR A 393 0.86 -24.19 4.86
C THR A 393 -0.23 -25.17 4.42
N TRP A 394 -0.23 -26.39 4.94
CA TRP A 394 -1.26 -27.38 4.61
C TRP A 394 -2.66 -26.89 5.03
N ARG A 395 -2.78 -26.33 6.24
CA ARG A 395 -4.03 -25.79 6.78
C ARG A 395 -4.55 -24.61 5.96
N LEU A 396 -3.68 -23.66 5.62
CA LEU A 396 -4.02 -22.52 4.76
C LEU A 396 -4.53 -23.00 3.39
N TRP A 397 -3.89 -24.00 2.79
CA TRP A 397 -4.35 -24.58 1.53
C TRP A 397 -5.77 -25.15 1.63
N THR A 398 -6.10 -25.87 2.71
CA THR A 398 -7.48 -26.37 2.90
C THR A 398 -8.52 -25.27 3.06
N ARG A 399 -8.13 -24.07 3.52
CA ARG A 399 -9.00 -22.90 3.59
C ARG A 399 -9.11 -22.19 2.23
N PHE A 400 -8.01 -22.02 1.51
CA PHE A 400 -7.99 -21.26 0.26
C PHE A 400 -8.48 -22.04 -0.95
N LYS A 401 -8.12 -23.32 -1.08
CA LYS A 401 -8.45 -24.11 -2.28
C LYS A 401 -9.96 -24.14 -2.58
N PRO A 402 -10.86 -24.33 -1.60
CA PRO A 402 -12.31 -24.25 -1.84
C PRO A 402 -12.79 -22.84 -2.18
N ARG A 403 -12.19 -21.80 -1.59
CA ARG A 403 -12.54 -20.39 -1.82
C ARG A 403 -12.29 -19.96 -3.26
N LEU A 404 -11.24 -20.47 -3.92
CA LEU A 404 -10.93 -20.10 -5.31
C LEU A 404 -12.10 -20.32 -6.27
N ALA A 405 -12.86 -21.42 -6.11
CA ALA A 405 -14.03 -21.70 -6.95
C ALA A 405 -15.21 -20.83 -6.56
N TYR A 406 -15.43 -20.70 -5.24
CA TYR A 406 -16.52 -19.94 -4.66
C TYR A 406 -16.47 -18.44 -5.01
N GLU A 407 -15.28 -17.83 -4.94
CA GLU A 407 -15.07 -16.39 -5.16
C GLU A 407 -14.69 -16.07 -6.62
N GLY A 408 -14.67 -17.07 -7.50
CA GLY A 408 -14.39 -16.86 -8.93
C GLY A 408 -12.92 -16.64 -9.29
N ALA A 409 -11.99 -16.81 -8.35
CA ALA A 409 -10.54 -16.65 -8.55
C ALA A 409 -9.87 -17.85 -9.26
N THR A 410 -10.55 -19.00 -9.37
CA THR A 410 -10.00 -20.24 -9.95
C THR A 410 -9.32 -20.05 -11.30
N ARG A 411 -9.93 -19.26 -12.19
CA ARG A 411 -9.40 -19.08 -13.55
C ARG A 411 -8.06 -18.36 -13.54
N VAL A 412 -7.92 -17.32 -12.70
CA VAL A 412 -6.69 -16.54 -12.59
C VAL A 412 -5.60 -17.41 -11.96
N TYR A 413 -5.89 -18.03 -10.82
CA TYR A 413 -4.96 -18.91 -10.13
C TYR A 413 -4.48 -20.07 -11.01
N GLU A 414 -5.40 -20.90 -11.55
CA GLU A 414 -5.05 -22.14 -12.23
C GLU A 414 -4.48 -21.91 -13.64
N MET A 415 -4.91 -20.87 -14.36
CA MET A 415 -4.49 -20.65 -15.76
C MET A 415 -3.38 -19.62 -15.93
N VAL A 416 -3.18 -18.74 -14.94
CA VAL A 416 -2.21 -17.64 -15.02
C VAL A 416 -1.12 -17.80 -13.97
N ASP A 417 -1.45 -17.68 -12.68
CA ASP A 417 -0.43 -17.48 -11.64
C ASP A 417 0.26 -18.78 -11.21
N ARG A 418 -0.47 -19.87 -11.02
CA ARG A 418 0.10 -21.19 -10.68
C ARG A 418 1.09 -21.70 -11.74
N PRO A 419 0.79 -21.67 -13.05
CA PRO A 419 1.76 -22.03 -14.09
C PRO A 419 2.95 -21.06 -14.20
N LEU A 420 2.78 -19.81 -13.75
CA LEU A 420 3.82 -18.78 -13.83
C LEU A 420 4.92 -18.98 -12.78
N ILE A 421 4.61 -19.55 -11.62
CA ILE A 421 5.58 -19.84 -10.54
C ILE A 421 6.85 -20.57 -11.05
N PRO A 422 6.77 -21.76 -11.68
CA PRO A 422 7.96 -22.46 -12.14
C PRO A 422 8.70 -21.73 -13.28
N VAL A 423 7.98 -20.94 -14.09
CA VAL A 423 8.58 -20.12 -15.15
C VAL A 423 9.40 -19.00 -14.54
N VAL A 424 8.86 -18.28 -13.55
CA VAL A 424 9.56 -17.22 -12.83
C VAL A 424 10.75 -17.79 -12.09
N ALA A 425 10.61 -18.91 -11.38
CA ALA A 425 11.72 -19.60 -10.74
C ALA A 425 12.84 -19.94 -11.75
N ALA A 426 12.48 -20.42 -12.94
CA ALA A 426 13.45 -20.69 -14.00
C ALA A 426 14.13 -19.42 -14.55
N MET A 427 13.39 -18.30 -14.66
CA MET A 427 13.95 -17.00 -15.04
C MET A 427 14.98 -16.50 -14.01
N GLU A 428 14.68 -16.65 -12.72
CA GLU A 428 15.61 -16.29 -11.63
C GLU A 428 16.88 -17.13 -11.69
N ARG A 429 16.76 -18.46 -11.81
CA ARG A 429 17.92 -19.36 -11.96
C ARG A 429 18.73 -19.09 -13.20
N ALA A 430 18.08 -18.77 -14.32
CA ALA A 430 18.79 -18.44 -15.55
C ALA A 430 19.58 -17.14 -15.40
N GLY A 431 19.01 -16.12 -14.74
CA GLY A 431 19.63 -14.81 -14.55
C GLY A 431 19.98 -14.09 -15.87
N ILE A 432 20.60 -12.91 -15.77
CA ILE A 432 21.05 -12.13 -16.92
C ILE A 432 22.56 -11.88 -16.85
N LYS A 433 23.26 -12.04 -17.99
CA LYS A 433 24.70 -11.79 -18.08
C LYS A 433 24.96 -10.28 -18.02
N VAL A 434 25.93 -9.89 -17.21
CA VAL A 434 26.31 -8.49 -17.03
C VAL A 434 27.82 -8.33 -17.23
N ASP A 435 28.21 -7.36 -18.05
CA ASP A 435 29.59 -6.98 -18.30
C ASP A 435 30.12 -6.14 -17.12
N ARG A 436 30.91 -6.79 -16.27
CA ARG A 436 31.51 -6.17 -15.08
C ARG A 436 32.47 -5.04 -15.44
N ASP A 437 33.22 -5.17 -16.53
CA ASP A 437 34.24 -4.19 -16.91
C ASP A 437 33.57 -2.91 -17.41
N GLN A 438 32.49 -3.04 -18.18
CA GLN A 438 31.66 -1.88 -18.56
C GLN A 438 31.05 -1.18 -17.37
N LEU A 439 30.49 -1.91 -16.39
CA LEU A 439 29.96 -1.30 -15.17
C LEU A 439 31.05 -0.59 -14.35
N SER A 440 32.26 -1.15 -14.27
CA SER A 440 33.39 -0.55 -13.58
C SER A 440 33.84 0.77 -14.24
N LEU A 441 33.89 0.78 -15.58
CA LEU A 441 34.20 1.97 -16.37
C LEU A 441 33.14 3.07 -16.16
N LEU A 442 31.85 2.70 -16.19
CA LEU A 442 30.75 3.64 -15.93
C LEU A 442 30.78 4.19 -14.50
N SER A 443 31.02 3.34 -13.50
CA SER A 443 31.15 3.78 -12.10
C SER A 443 32.29 4.79 -11.93
N SER A 444 33.43 4.54 -12.56
CA SER A 444 34.60 5.45 -12.54
C SER A 444 34.28 6.78 -13.21
N ARG A 445 33.59 6.76 -14.37
CA ARG A 445 33.15 7.97 -15.06
C ARG A 445 32.16 8.79 -14.24
N PHE A 446 31.17 8.14 -13.63
CA PHE A 446 30.21 8.83 -12.76
C PHE A 446 30.90 9.42 -11.53
N ALA A 447 31.88 8.73 -10.94
CA ALA A 447 32.66 9.28 -9.83
C ALA A 447 33.40 10.57 -10.22
N GLN A 448 34.00 10.62 -11.42
CA GLN A 448 34.69 11.81 -11.93
C GLN A 448 33.72 12.98 -12.16
N GLU A 449 32.58 12.74 -12.83
CA GLU A 449 31.57 13.78 -13.06
C GLU A 449 30.93 14.26 -11.75
N MET A 450 30.69 13.36 -10.80
CA MET A 450 30.20 13.72 -9.47
C MET A 450 31.20 14.60 -8.72
N ALA A 451 32.50 14.32 -8.80
CA ALA A 451 33.53 15.16 -8.19
C ALA A 451 33.58 16.56 -8.83
N ARG A 452 33.47 16.65 -10.16
CA ARG A 452 33.38 17.94 -10.86
C ARG A 452 32.15 18.75 -10.40
N LEU A 453 30.97 18.13 -10.39
CA LEU A 453 29.74 18.77 -9.92
C LEU A 453 29.83 19.16 -8.45
N GLU A 454 30.50 18.36 -7.62
CA GLU A 454 30.70 18.68 -6.21
C GLU A 454 31.57 19.94 -6.03
N GLU A 455 32.65 20.08 -6.79
CA GLU A 455 33.46 21.31 -6.81
C GLU A 455 32.65 22.52 -7.27
N GLU A 456 31.85 22.38 -8.35
CA GLU A 456 30.98 23.46 -8.86
C GLU A 456 29.91 23.88 -7.84
N ILE A 457 29.26 22.91 -7.18
CA ILE A 457 28.24 23.16 -6.15
C ILE A 457 28.84 23.83 -4.91
N GLN A 458 30.01 23.37 -4.46
CA GLN A 458 30.69 23.95 -3.30
C GLN A 458 31.21 25.37 -3.60
N ALA A 459 31.65 25.64 -4.82
CA ALA A 459 32.05 26.97 -5.27
C ALA A 459 30.84 27.94 -5.24
N GLU A 460 29.69 27.51 -5.77
CA GLU A 460 28.46 28.32 -5.77
C GLU A 460 27.91 28.54 -4.34
N ALA A 461 28.07 27.56 -3.46
CA ALA A 461 27.70 27.68 -2.03
C ALA A 461 28.70 28.53 -1.20
N GLY A 462 29.88 28.81 -1.74
CA GLY A 462 30.96 29.54 -1.09
C GLY A 462 31.53 28.84 0.16
N GLN A 463 31.34 27.54 0.32
CA GLN A 463 31.97 26.72 1.36
C GLN A 463 31.88 25.22 1.05
N PRO A 464 32.82 24.40 1.54
CA PRO A 464 32.70 22.95 1.45
C PRO A 464 31.59 22.42 2.37
N PHE A 465 30.81 21.46 1.88
CA PHE A 465 29.79 20.74 2.64
C PHE A 465 29.45 19.41 1.95
N GLN A 466 28.77 18.51 2.67
CA GLN A 466 28.37 17.22 2.13
C GLN A 466 27.04 17.34 1.38
N ILE A 467 27.09 17.26 0.04
CA ILE A 467 25.93 17.44 -0.85
C ILE A 467 24.85 16.36 -0.63
N GLY A 468 25.27 15.15 -0.28
CA GLY A 468 24.36 14.04 0.06
C GLY A 468 23.55 14.26 1.34
N SER A 469 23.96 15.18 2.22
CA SER A 469 23.22 15.49 3.45
C SER A 469 22.13 16.51 3.17
N THR A 470 20.87 16.05 3.20
CA THR A 470 19.69 16.90 2.99
C THR A 470 19.62 18.05 4.01
N GLN A 471 20.08 17.82 5.24
CA GLN A 471 20.13 18.83 6.29
C GLN A 471 21.16 19.92 6.01
N GLN A 472 22.39 19.54 5.62
CA GLN A 472 23.43 20.52 5.27
C GLN A 472 23.02 21.30 4.02
N LEU A 473 22.59 20.61 2.96
CA LEU A 473 22.14 21.25 1.73
C LEU A 473 20.98 22.22 1.98
N GLY A 474 20.00 21.85 2.80
CA GLY A 474 18.89 22.73 3.15
C GLY A 474 19.35 23.99 3.88
N ALA A 475 20.28 23.88 4.83
CA ALA A 475 20.86 25.03 5.53
C ALA A 475 21.64 25.96 4.57
N ILE A 476 22.41 25.40 3.63
CA ILE A 476 23.11 26.20 2.60
C ILE A 476 22.11 26.99 1.76
N LEU A 477 21.14 26.30 1.14
CA LEU A 477 20.23 26.91 0.18
C LEU A 477 19.34 27.97 0.83
N PHE A 478 18.78 27.69 2.00
CA PHE A 478 17.72 28.53 2.57
C PHE A 478 18.22 29.47 3.66
N ASP A 479 19.16 29.06 4.51
CA ASP A 479 19.67 29.94 5.58
C ASP A 479 20.84 30.80 5.09
N LYS A 480 21.83 30.20 4.40
CA LYS A 480 23.05 30.93 4.00
C LYS A 480 22.87 31.72 2.70
N MET A 481 22.33 31.10 1.66
CA MET A 481 22.10 31.76 0.36
C MET A 481 20.79 32.56 0.35
N GLY A 482 19.92 32.38 1.35
CA GLY A 482 18.67 33.14 1.49
C GLY A 482 17.66 32.89 0.36
N LEU A 483 17.75 31.73 -0.32
CA LEU A 483 16.86 31.40 -1.43
C LEU A 483 15.42 31.21 -0.90
N LYS A 484 14.43 31.67 -1.65
CA LYS A 484 13.02 31.53 -1.28
C LYS A 484 12.53 30.11 -1.62
N GLY A 485 11.56 29.59 -0.87
CA GLY A 485 10.90 28.31 -1.18
C GLY A 485 11.19 27.14 -0.22
N GLY A 486 12.04 27.33 0.78
CA GLY A 486 12.34 26.30 1.78
C GLY A 486 11.15 25.98 2.67
N LYS A 487 10.59 24.78 2.55
CA LYS A 487 9.53 24.27 3.45
C LYS A 487 10.17 23.39 4.52
N LYS A 488 10.01 23.74 5.80
CA LYS A 488 10.50 22.92 6.91
C LYS A 488 9.57 21.73 7.13
N GLY A 489 10.14 20.54 7.26
CA GLY A 489 9.42 19.32 7.64
C GLY A 489 9.10 19.28 9.14
N LYS A 490 8.44 18.20 9.58
CA LYS A 490 8.12 17.97 11.01
C LYS A 490 9.37 17.93 11.91
N SER A 491 10.52 17.55 11.36
CA SER A 491 11.83 17.51 12.04
C SER A 491 12.55 18.86 12.10
N GLY A 492 11.99 19.93 11.53
CA GLY A 492 12.61 21.26 11.47
C GLY A 492 13.66 21.46 10.37
N ALA A 493 14.06 20.40 9.66
CA ALA A 493 14.94 20.49 8.49
C ALA A 493 14.17 20.98 7.25
N TYR A 494 14.85 21.72 6.36
CA TYR A 494 14.26 22.11 5.08
C TYR A 494 14.15 20.92 4.13
N SER A 495 13.01 20.80 3.44
CA SER A 495 12.87 19.85 2.33
C SER A 495 13.74 20.32 1.15
N THR A 496 14.51 19.38 0.62
CA THR A 496 15.30 19.53 -0.60
C THR A 496 14.87 18.49 -1.62
N ASP A 497 13.60 18.10 -1.64
CA ASP A 497 13.10 17.07 -2.54
C ASP A 497 13.19 17.50 -4.01
N VAL A 498 13.11 16.54 -4.93
CA VAL A 498 13.24 16.78 -6.38
C VAL A 498 12.30 17.89 -6.85
N THR A 499 11.05 17.90 -6.39
CA THR A 499 10.05 18.92 -6.75
C THR A 499 10.43 20.33 -6.30
N VAL A 500 11.04 20.47 -5.12
CA VAL A 500 11.52 21.77 -4.61
C VAL A 500 12.69 22.26 -5.46
N LEU A 501 13.64 21.38 -5.75
CA LEU A 501 14.82 21.72 -6.54
C LEU A 501 14.48 22.01 -8.01
N GLU A 502 13.53 21.28 -8.61
CA GLU A 502 13.06 21.54 -9.99
C GLU A 502 12.38 22.90 -10.10
N LYS A 503 11.57 23.27 -9.11
CA LYS A 503 10.97 24.60 -9.05
C LYS A 503 12.04 25.69 -8.94
N MET A 504 13.03 25.51 -8.06
CA MET A 504 14.14 26.46 -7.92
C MET A 504 14.96 26.57 -9.21
N LYS A 505 15.18 25.46 -9.91
CA LYS A 505 15.83 25.45 -11.23
C LYS A 505 15.03 26.27 -12.25
N ALA A 506 13.69 26.13 -12.27
CA ALA A 506 12.82 26.91 -13.15
C ALA A 506 12.84 28.42 -12.81
N GLU A 507 13.04 28.76 -11.53
CA GLU A 507 13.22 30.14 -11.06
C GLU A 507 14.65 30.70 -11.34
N GLY A 508 15.52 29.93 -12.02
CA GLY A 508 16.85 30.37 -12.43
C GLY A 508 17.96 30.13 -11.41
N VAL A 509 17.71 29.34 -10.36
CA VAL A 509 18.72 29.01 -9.34
C VAL A 509 19.68 27.94 -9.88
N ALA A 510 20.90 28.35 -10.24
CA ALA A 510 21.89 27.46 -10.85
C ALA A 510 22.28 26.26 -9.97
N ILE A 511 22.54 26.48 -8.67
CA ILE A 511 22.92 25.43 -7.72
C ILE A 511 21.89 24.29 -7.64
N ALA A 512 20.59 24.60 -7.81
CA ALA A 512 19.54 23.58 -7.77
C ALA A 512 19.62 22.61 -8.97
N GLY A 513 19.97 23.13 -10.16
CA GLY A 513 20.20 22.31 -11.35
C GLY A 513 21.39 21.36 -11.19
N LEU A 514 22.51 21.87 -10.68
CA LEU A 514 23.72 21.07 -10.43
C LEU A 514 23.47 19.97 -9.37
N VAL A 515 22.76 20.30 -8.29
CA VAL A 515 22.42 19.32 -7.24
C VAL A 515 21.50 18.22 -7.76
N LEU A 516 20.52 18.56 -8.61
CA LEU A 516 19.65 17.57 -9.25
C LEU A 516 20.47 16.58 -10.10
N GLU A 517 21.42 17.09 -10.90
CA GLU A 517 22.29 16.28 -11.74
C GLU A 517 23.21 15.39 -10.89
N TRP A 518 23.84 15.95 -9.84
CA TRP A 518 24.69 15.19 -8.91
C TRP A 518 23.90 14.06 -8.22
N ARG A 519 22.67 14.32 -7.77
CA ARG A 519 21.81 13.30 -7.16
C ARG A 519 21.41 12.21 -8.14
N GLN A 520 21.14 12.58 -9.38
CA GLN A 520 20.85 11.61 -10.43
C GLN A 520 22.04 10.67 -10.65
N LEU A 521 23.25 11.21 -10.81
CA LEU A 521 24.48 10.41 -10.96
C LEU A 521 24.78 9.57 -9.71
N SER A 522 24.64 10.14 -8.52
CA SER A 522 24.85 9.45 -7.25
C SER A 522 23.91 8.25 -7.10
N LYS A 523 22.63 8.42 -7.44
CA LYS A 523 21.65 7.32 -7.47
C LYS A 523 22.02 6.28 -8.51
N LEU A 524 22.36 6.69 -9.73
CA LEU A 524 22.73 5.76 -10.81
C LEU A 524 23.96 4.93 -10.44
N LYS A 525 24.97 5.56 -9.83
CA LYS A 525 26.19 4.89 -9.37
C LYS A 525 25.91 3.89 -8.24
N SER A 526 25.28 4.36 -7.17
CA SER A 526 25.01 3.53 -5.99
C SER A 526 24.03 2.38 -6.28
N THR A 527 22.95 2.66 -7.02
CA THR A 527 21.85 1.71 -7.23
C THR A 527 22.11 0.76 -8.38
N TYR A 528 22.82 1.18 -9.43
CA TYR A 528 22.96 0.36 -10.64
C TYR A 528 24.41 -0.01 -10.95
N THR A 529 25.40 0.88 -10.87
CA THR A 529 26.77 0.44 -11.22
C THR A 529 27.41 -0.37 -10.10
N ASP A 530 27.37 0.12 -8.86
CA ASP A 530 28.09 -0.50 -7.75
C ASP A 530 27.32 -1.69 -7.18
N ALA A 531 26.01 -1.54 -6.97
CA ALA A 531 25.17 -2.63 -6.47
C ALA A 531 25.10 -3.81 -7.45
N LEU A 532 24.92 -3.57 -8.77
CA LEU A 532 24.89 -4.68 -9.74
C LEU A 532 26.23 -5.43 -9.74
N GLN A 533 27.37 -4.73 -9.66
CA GLN A 533 28.67 -5.39 -9.59
C GLN A 533 28.81 -6.32 -8.37
N GLN A 534 28.22 -5.95 -7.24
CA GLN A 534 28.23 -6.77 -6.01
C GLN A 534 27.27 -7.96 -6.10
N GLN A 535 26.22 -7.83 -6.92
CA GLN A 535 25.19 -8.85 -7.13
C GLN A 535 25.48 -9.79 -8.31
N ILE A 536 26.62 -9.63 -8.99
CA ILE A 536 27.09 -10.62 -9.96
C ILE A 536 27.48 -11.86 -9.17
N ASP A 537 26.75 -12.95 -9.40
CA ASP A 537 27.07 -14.26 -8.86
C ASP A 537 28.44 -14.71 -9.38
N ARG A 538 29.27 -15.26 -8.49
CA ARG A 538 30.67 -15.59 -8.80
C ARG A 538 30.79 -16.82 -9.68
N ASP A 539 29.85 -17.75 -9.58
CA ASP A 539 29.92 -19.05 -10.25
C ASP A 539 29.31 -18.96 -11.65
N THR A 540 28.21 -18.22 -11.82
CA THR A 540 27.54 -18.03 -13.10
C THR A 540 28.07 -16.80 -13.85
N GLY A 541 28.58 -15.81 -13.12
CA GLY A 541 28.90 -14.49 -13.67
C GLY A 541 27.67 -13.76 -14.20
N ARG A 542 26.50 -14.00 -13.61
CA ARG A 542 25.19 -13.43 -13.98
C ARG A 542 24.56 -12.76 -12.76
N VAL A 543 23.57 -11.91 -13.00
CA VAL A 543 22.74 -11.30 -11.96
C VAL A 543 21.40 -12.04 -11.90
N HIS A 544 21.00 -12.41 -10.70
CA HIS A 544 19.76 -13.14 -10.42
C HIS A 544 18.84 -12.26 -9.59
N THR A 545 17.87 -11.60 -10.23
CA THR A 545 16.87 -10.81 -9.50
C THR A 545 15.82 -11.72 -8.89
N SER A 546 15.22 -11.31 -7.77
CA SER A 546 14.02 -11.96 -7.22
C SER A 546 12.77 -11.26 -7.75
N TYR A 547 11.90 -12.00 -8.41
CA TYR A 547 10.59 -11.57 -8.86
C TYR A 547 9.50 -11.98 -7.87
N SER A 548 8.72 -11.02 -7.37
CA SER A 548 7.55 -11.31 -6.54
C SER A 548 6.27 -11.29 -7.38
N LEU A 549 5.49 -12.38 -7.28
CA LEU A 549 4.17 -12.51 -7.90
C LEU A 549 3.08 -11.74 -7.13
N THR A 550 3.29 -11.51 -5.83
CA THR A 550 2.29 -10.93 -4.91
C THR A 550 2.63 -9.50 -4.49
N GLY A 551 3.67 -8.89 -5.09
CA GLY A 551 4.19 -7.59 -4.64
C GLY A 551 3.33 -6.38 -5.03
N ALA A 552 2.84 -6.32 -6.27
CA ALA A 552 2.00 -5.20 -6.72
C ALA A 552 0.52 -5.60 -6.70
N GLN A 553 -0.33 -4.82 -6.02
CA GLN A 553 -1.79 -5.05 -5.96
C GLN A 553 -2.48 -5.12 -7.34
N THR A 554 -1.82 -4.64 -8.39
CA THR A 554 -2.30 -4.73 -9.79
C THR A 554 -2.08 -6.10 -10.45
N GLY A 555 -1.43 -7.05 -9.77
CA GLY A 555 -1.03 -8.35 -10.33
C GLY A 555 0.24 -8.30 -11.20
N ARG A 556 0.92 -7.15 -11.25
CA ARG A 556 2.21 -7.04 -11.97
C ARG A 556 3.32 -7.68 -11.15
N LEU A 557 4.23 -8.39 -11.82
CA LEU A 557 5.49 -8.80 -11.21
C LEU A 557 6.23 -7.57 -10.68
N SER A 558 6.84 -7.70 -9.51
CA SER A 558 7.81 -6.75 -8.98
C SER A 558 9.18 -7.41 -8.89
N SER A 559 10.26 -6.62 -8.88
CA SER A 559 11.64 -7.14 -8.88
C SER A 559 12.44 -6.49 -7.75
N THR A 560 13.18 -7.30 -7.00
CA THR A 560 14.08 -6.88 -5.93
C THR A 560 15.44 -7.56 -6.08
N ASP A 561 16.45 -6.97 -5.45
CA ASP A 561 17.81 -7.52 -5.29
C ASP A 561 18.44 -8.12 -6.56
N PRO A 562 18.65 -7.32 -7.64
CA PRO A 562 18.31 -5.91 -7.83
C PRO A 562 16.90 -5.69 -8.38
N ASN A 563 16.36 -4.48 -8.17
CA ASN A 563 15.17 -4.05 -8.91
C ASN A 563 15.53 -3.67 -10.36
N LEU A 564 15.40 -4.64 -11.28
CA LEU A 564 15.68 -4.46 -12.70
C LEU A 564 14.62 -3.60 -13.42
N GLN A 565 13.42 -3.47 -12.85
CA GLN A 565 12.32 -2.69 -13.45
C GLN A 565 12.58 -1.18 -13.42
N ASN A 566 13.32 -0.70 -12.41
CA ASN A 566 13.56 0.72 -12.20
C ASN A 566 14.73 1.28 -13.03
N ILE A 567 15.44 0.46 -13.81
CA ILE A 567 16.57 0.90 -14.64
C ILE A 567 16.07 1.90 -15.70
N PRO A 568 16.52 3.18 -15.66
CA PRO A 568 15.99 4.22 -16.53
C PRO A 568 16.11 3.85 -18.02
N ILE A 569 15.00 3.99 -18.74
CA ILE A 569 14.87 3.58 -20.16
C ILE A 569 15.26 4.71 -21.12
N ARG A 570 14.89 5.94 -20.75
CA ARG A 570 14.77 7.06 -21.71
C ARG A 570 15.97 8.00 -21.72
N THR A 571 16.86 7.90 -20.74
CA THR A 571 18.05 8.75 -20.64
C THR A 571 19.24 8.10 -21.33
N GLU A 572 20.16 8.91 -21.82
CA GLU A 572 21.42 8.41 -22.41
C GLU A 572 22.21 7.57 -21.40
N ILE A 573 22.26 8.04 -20.16
CA ILE A 573 22.95 7.36 -19.07
C ILE A 573 22.27 6.02 -18.71
N GLY A 574 20.94 5.97 -18.75
CA GLY A 574 20.19 4.73 -18.54
C GLY A 574 20.43 3.71 -19.66
N ARG A 575 20.60 4.18 -20.90
CA ARG A 575 21.00 3.31 -22.03
C ARG A 575 22.39 2.72 -21.83
N GLN A 576 23.37 3.52 -21.40
CA GLN A 576 24.72 3.01 -21.10
C GLN A 576 24.71 1.91 -20.03
N ILE A 577 23.88 2.03 -19.00
CA ILE A 577 23.73 0.98 -17.98
C ILE A 577 23.12 -0.30 -18.60
N ARG A 578 22.18 -0.16 -19.54
CA ARG A 578 21.58 -1.30 -20.25
C ARG A 578 22.55 -1.99 -21.19
N ASP A 579 23.47 -1.26 -21.79
CA ASP A 579 24.50 -1.82 -22.67
C ASP A 579 25.44 -2.79 -21.92
N ALA A 580 25.52 -2.66 -20.59
CA ALA A 580 26.23 -3.62 -19.75
C ALA A 580 25.48 -4.96 -19.58
N PHE A 581 24.18 -5.04 -19.90
CA PHE A 581 23.46 -6.31 -19.94
C PHE A 581 23.67 -6.95 -21.32
N VAL A 582 24.40 -8.06 -21.34
CA VAL A 582 24.92 -8.65 -22.57
C VAL A 582 24.36 -10.05 -22.79
N ALA A 583 24.45 -10.55 -24.02
CA ALA A 583 24.16 -11.96 -24.30
C ALA A 583 25.41 -12.81 -24.10
N GLU A 584 25.23 -14.10 -23.79
CA GLU A 584 26.30 -15.08 -23.81
C GLU A 584 26.84 -15.24 -25.24
N PRO A 585 28.14 -15.53 -25.47
CA PRO A 585 28.68 -15.74 -26.81
C PRO A 585 27.85 -16.74 -27.63
N GLY A 586 27.52 -16.36 -28.87
CA GLY A 586 26.64 -17.13 -29.76
C GLY A 586 25.14 -16.86 -29.59
N ASN A 587 24.75 -16.01 -28.62
CA ASN A 587 23.36 -15.60 -28.40
C ASN A 587 23.17 -14.09 -28.68
N VAL A 588 21.90 -13.68 -28.74
CA VAL A 588 21.50 -12.27 -28.84
C VAL A 588 20.40 -11.96 -27.82
N ILE A 589 20.33 -10.71 -27.36
CA ILE A 589 19.19 -10.25 -26.54
C ILE A 589 18.04 -9.88 -27.48
N LEU A 590 16.88 -10.52 -27.28
CA LEU A 590 15.62 -10.15 -27.92
C LEU A 590 14.72 -9.45 -26.92
N ALA A 591 14.30 -8.23 -27.24
CA ALA A 591 13.32 -7.48 -26.44
C ALA A 591 11.97 -7.43 -27.17
N ALA A 592 10.91 -7.93 -26.53
CA ALA A 592 9.54 -7.85 -27.01
C ALA A 592 8.71 -7.00 -26.03
N ASP A 593 8.04 -5.97 -26.55
CA ASP A 593 7.24 -5.02 -25.75
C ASP A 593 5.81 -4.91 -26.29
N TYR A 594 4.83 -4.87 -25.39
CA TYR A 594 3.44 -4.70 -25.76
C TYR A 594 3.13 -3.23 -26.07
N SER A 595 2.97 -2.94 -27.35
CA SER A 595 2.63 -1.60 -27.83
C SER A 595 1.27 -1.12 -27.33
N GLN A 596 1.28 -0.25 -26.33
CA GLN A 596 0.11 0.47 -25.80
C GLN A 596 -0.98 -0.46 -25.24
N ILE A 597 -0.59 -1.57 -24.59
CA ILE A 597 -1.54 -2.57 -24.07
C ILE A 597 -2.63 -1.98 -23.16
N GLU A 598 -2.28 -1.06 -22.28
CA GLU A 598 -3.25 -0.45 -21.35
C GLU A 598 -4.35 0.33 -22.07
N LEU A 599 -4.02 1.09 -23.13
CA LEU A 599 -5.04 1.78 -23.92
C LEU A 599 -5.86 0.81 -24.77
N ARG A 600 -5.25 -0.29 -25.23
CA ARG A 600 -5.98 -1.34 -25.96
C ARG A 600 -6.96 -2.07 -25.04
N LEU A 601 -6.57 -2.32 -23.78
CA LEU A 601 -7.45 -2.88 -22.76
C LEU A 601 -8.57 -1.90 -22.41
N ALA A 602 -8.27 -0.61 -22.21
CA ALA A 602 -9.28 0.41 -21.99
C ALA A 602 -10.30 0.48 -23.13
N ALA A 603 -9.84 0.45 -24.38
CA ALA A 603 -10.71 0.45 -25.55
C ALA A 603 -11.61 -0.80 -25.64
N HIS A 604 -11.14 -1.93 -25.12
CA HIS A 604 -11.90 -3.19 -25.07
C HIS A 604 -12.89 -3.22 -23.91
N MET A 605 -12.44 -2.88 -22.70
CA MET A 605 -13.23 -2.95 -21.47
C MET A 605 -14.32 -1.88 -21.41
N ALA A 606 -14.01 -0.66 -21.84
CA ALA A 606 -14.94 0.46 -21.85
C ALA A 606 -15.73 0.58 -23.17
N ASP A 607 -15.68 -0.47 -24.02
CA ASP A 607 -16.21 -0.53 -25.39
C ASP A 607 -16.17 0.81 -26.14
N VAL A 608 -14.98 1.18 -26.62
CA VAL A 608 -14.73 2.48 -27.28
C VAL A 608 -14.42 2.23 -28.77
N PRO A 609 -15.44 2.18 -29.67
CA PRO A 609 -15.24 1.91 -31.09
C PRO A 609 -14.21 2.82 -31.75
N GLN A 610 -14.17 4.10 -31.38
CA GLN A 610 -13.25 5.08 -31.93
C GLN A 610 -11.79 4.70 -31.68
N LEU A 611 -11.47 4.20 -30.48
CA LEU A 611 -10.12 3.73 -30.15
C LEU A 611 -9.83 2.38 -30.82
N ARG A 612 -10.81 1.47 -30.88
CA ARG A 612 -10.68 0.18 -31.57
C ARG A 612 -10.35 0.37 -33.06
N ASP A 613 -11.09 1.24 -33.75
CA ASP A 613 -10.87 1.57 -35.15
C ASP A 613 -9.52 2.24 -35.39
N ALA A 614 -9.14 3.19 -34.52
CA ALA A 614 -7.83 3.83 -34.60
C ALA A 614 -6.69 2.80 -34.46
N PHE A 615 -6.80 1.84 -33.52
CA PHE A 615 -5.83 0.77 -33.38
C PHE A 615 -5.81 -0.20 -34.57
N LEU A 616 -6.96 -0.51 -35.17
CA LEU A 616 -7.05 -1.34 -36.39
C LEU A 616 -6.40 -0.65 -37.60
N ARG A 617 -6.47 0.68 -37.67
CA ARG A 617 -5.80 1.49 -38.70
C ARG A 617 -4.34 1.78 -38.40
N GLY A 618 -3.80 1.30 -37.27
CA GLY A 618 -2.42 1.53 -36.86
C GLY A 618 -2.12 2.97 -36.45
N GLU A 619 -3.14 3.74 -36.07
CA GLU A 619 -2.99 5.12 -35.63
C GLU A 619 -2.32 5.21 -34.25
N ASP A 620 -1.51 6.25 -34.06
CA ASP A 620 -0.88 6.56 -32.79
C ASP A 620 -1.69 7.62 -32.05
N ILE A 621 -2.47 7.18 -31.07
CA ILE A 621 -3.34 8.05 -30.27
C ILE A 621 -2.53 9.14 -29.56
N HIS A 622 -1.33 8.84 -29.08
CA HIS A 622 -0.49 9.82 -28.41
C HIS A 622 0.02 10.88 -29.38
N ALA A 623 0.37 10.49 -30.60
CA ALA A 623 0.76 11.44 -31.64
C ALA A 623 -0.42 12.34 -32.06
N ALA A 624 -1.63 11.77 -32.18
CA ALA A 624 -2.84 12.54 -32.46
C ALA A 624 -3.12 13.57 -31.35
N THR A 625 -3.07 13.15 -30.08
CA THR A 625 -3.20 14.05 -28.93
C THR A 625 -2.06 15.08 -28.90
N ALA A 626 -0.82 14.71 -29.19
CA ALA A 626 0.30 15.65 -29.20
C ALA A 626 0.11 16.74 -30.25
N LYS A 627 -0.35 16.38 -31.46
CA LYS A 627 -0.65 17.34 -32.53
C LYS A 627 -1.76 18.30 -32.13
N GLU A 628 -2.77 17.80 -31.43
CA GLU A 628 -3.91 18.60 -30.97
C GLU A 628 -3.51 19.58 -29.85
N LEU A 629 -2.70 19.11 -28.88
CA LEU A 629 -2.33 19.89 -27.70
C LEU A 629 -1.13 20.82 -27.89
N PHE A 630 -0.15 20.40 -28.69
CA PHE A 630 1.12 21.12 -28.82
C PHE A 630 1.37 21.61 -30.26
N GLY A 631 0.47 21.31 -31.21
CA GLY A 631 0.60 21.70 -32.63
C GLY A 631 1.69 20.93 -33.40
N GLU A 632 2.62 20.29 -32.71
CA GLU A 632 3.72 19.52 -33.27
C GLU A 632 3.83 18.12 -32.67
N VAL A 633 4.32 17.18 -33.47
CA VAL A 633 4.59 15.81 -33.03
C VAL A 633 6.09 15.58 -33.06
N ASN A 634 6.72 15.65 -31.90
CA ASN A 634 8.09 15.22 -31.67
C ASN A 634 8.14 14.23 -30.50
N ARG A 635 9.33 13.72 -30.18
CA ARG A 635 9.48 12.70 -29.12
C ARG A 635 9.05 13.21 -27.74
N ASP A 636 9.26 14.49 -27.46
CA ASP A 636 8.89 15.11 -26.19
C ASP A 636 7.38 15.37 -26.10
N THR A 637 6.80 16.04 -27.10
CA THR A 637 5.36 16.35 -27.13
C THR A 637 4.51 15.08 -27.13
N ARG A 638 4.95 14.03 -27.84
CA ARG A 638 4.33 12.69 -27.78
C ARG A 638 4.45 12.06 -26.39
N GLY A 639 5.59 12.22 -25.72
CA GLY A 639 5.81 11.72 -24.36
C GLY A 639 4.90 12.40 -23.34
N ARG A 640 4.73 13.72 -23.43
CA ARG A 640 3.80 14.50 -22.61
C ARG A 640 2.35 14.11 -22.88
N ALA A 641 1.95 14.01 -24.14
CA ALA A 641 0.61 13.55 -24.53
C ALA A 641 0.30 12.14 -24.02
N LYS A 642 1.30 11.24 -24.02
CA LYS A 642 1.19 9.92 -23.38
C LYS A 642 0.83 10.04 -21.91
N THR A 643 1.60 10.81 -21.15
CA THR A 643 1.34 11.03 -19.71
C THR A 643 -0.05 11.60 -19.46
N ILE A 644 -0.53 12.52 -20.31
CA ILE A 644 -1.88 13.10 -20.21
C ILE A 644 -2.95 12.04 -20.45
N ASN A 645 -2.87 11.29 -21.56
CA ASN A 645 -3.87 10.26 -21.89
C ASN A 645 -4.00 9.24 -20.75
N PHE A 646 -2.88 8.80 -20.18
CA PHE A 646 -2.90 7.90 -19.03
C PHE A 646 -3.46 8.58 -17.77
N ALA A 647 -3.08 9.82 -17.49
CA ALA A 647 -3.61 10.54 -16.35
C ALA A 647 -5.14 10.64 -16.40
N ILE A 648 -5.70 10.98 -17.56
CA ILE A 648 -7.15 11.05 -17.77
C ILE A 648 -7.79 9.66 -17.63
N LEU A 649 -7.18 8.64 -18.25
CA LEU A 649 -7.66 7.26 -18.14
C LEU A 649 -7.72 6.76 -16.67
N TYR A 650 -6.78 7.19 -15.83
CA TYR A 650 -6.76 6.88 -14.39
C TYR A 650 -7.56 7.87 -13.53
N GLY A 651 -8.44 8.68 -14.12
CA GLY A 651 -9.35 9.55 -13.38
C GLY A 651 -8.68 10.76 -12.69
N ILE A 652 -7.61 11.31 -13.28
CA ILE A 652 -6.97 12.51 -12.71
C ILE A 652 -7.97 13.67 -12.58
N SER A 653 -7.90 14.41 -11.47
CA SER A 653 -8.70 15.62 -11.27
C SER A 653 -8.16 16.79 -12.11
N ARG A 654 -9.02 17.80 -12.35
CA ARG A 654 -8.62 19.05 -13.02
C ARG A 654 -7.40 19.71 -12.38
N TRP A 655 -7.31 19.69 -11.06
CA TRP A 655 -6.19 20.27 -10.32
C TRP A 655 -4.90 19.48 -10.52
N GLY A 656 -5.00 18.15 -10.53
CA GLY A 656 -3.87 17.27 -10.79
C GLY A 656 -3.34 17.41 -12.21
N LEU A 657 -4.22 17.54 -13.20
CA LEU A 657 -3.83 17.74 -14.59
C LEU A 657 -3.23 19.14 -14.82
N ALA A 658 -3.86 20.18 -14.27
CA ALA A 658 -3.37 21.56 -14.31
C ALA A 658 -1.93 21.66 -13.78
N GLY A 659 -1.65 21.05 -12.62
CA GLY A 659 -0.31 21.03 -12.04
C GLY A 659 0.74 20.31 -12.90
N ARG A 660 0.37 19.28 -13.67
CA ARG A 660 1.29 18.56 -14.57
C ARG A 660 1.55 19.29 -15.88
N LEU A 661 0.60 20.09 -16.33
CA LEU A 661 0.68 20.83 -17.58
C LEU A 661 1.11 22.28 -17.42
N GLU A 662 1.17 22.76 -16.16
CA GLU A 662 1.45 24.15 -15.82
C GLU A 662 0.44 25.12 -16.46
N ILE A 663 -0.83 24.68 -16.52
CA ILE A 663 -1.97 25.44 -17.05
C ILE A 663 -2.98 25.74 -15.94
N ASP A 664 -4.00 26.55 -16.26
CA ASP A 664 -5.08 26.82 -15.31
C ASP A 664 -6.05 25.63 -15.17
N ALA A 665 -6.79 25.60 -14.04
CA ALA A 665 -7.67 24.48 -13.72
C ALA A 665 -8.92 24.40 -14.62
N GLU A 666 -9.36 25.51 -15.23
CA GLU A 666 -10.49 25.53 -16.16
C GLU A 666 -10.06 24.98 -17.52
N GLU A 667 -8.87 25.36 -18.01
CA GLU A 667 -8.28 24.80 -19.23
C GLU A 667 -8.06 23.29 -19.10
N ALA A 668 -7.50 22.84 -17.97
CA ALA A 668 -7.35 21.41 -17.68
C ALA A 668 -8.70 20.68 -17.65
N GLN A 669 -9.75 21.28 -17.06
CA GLN A 669 -11.09 20.70 -17.06
C GLN A 669 -11.66 20.61 -18.48
N ALA A 670 -11.47 21.64 -19.31
CA ALA A 670 -11.92 21.64 -20.70
C ALA A 670 -11.24 20.53 -21.53
N MET A 671 -9.95 20.27 -21.29
CA MET A 671 -9.23 19.15 -21.91
C MET A 671 -9.80 17.80 -21.51
N ILE A 672 -10.08 17.59 -20.21
CA ILE A 672 -10.71 16.37 -19.70
C ILE A 672 -12.09 16.17 -20.34
N SER A 673 -12.91 17.22 -20.38
CA SER A 673 -14.25 17.16 -20.98
C SER A 673 -14.18 16.81 -22.47
N ARG A 674 -13.30 17.44 -23.26
CA ARG A 674 -13.11 17.10 -24.68
C ARG A 674 -12.65 15.66 -24.88
N TYR A 675 -11.79 15.16 -24.01
CA TYR A 675 -11.34 13.77 -24.06
C TYR A 675 -12.51 12.79 -23.87
N TYR A 676 -13.38 13.05 -22.89
CA TYR A 676 -14.58 12.24 -22.64
C TYR A 676 -15.67 12.42 -23.71
N GLU A 677 -15.84 13.61 -24.28
CA GLU A 677 -16.74 13.82 -25.42
C GLU A 677 -16.30 13.00 -26.64
N ARG A 678 -14.97 12.89 -26.86
CA ARG A 678 -14.40 12.09 -27.93
C ARG A 678 -14.45 10.59 -27.65
N PHE A 679 -14.32 10.18 -26.39
CA PHE A 679 -14.30 8.79 -25.94
C PHE A 679 -15.33 8.54 -24.82
N PRO A 680 -16.64 8.62 -25.14
CA PRO A 680 -17.69 8.59 -24.12
C PRO A 680 -17.71 7.29 -23.31
N GLY A 681 -17.39 6.16 -23.93
CA GLY A 681 -17.33 4.85 -23.25
C GLY A 681 -16.35 4.84 -22.06
N ILE A 682 -15.24 5.60 -22.13
CA ILE A 682 -14.29 5.71 -21.01
C ILE A 682 -14.95 6.40 -19.82
N SER A 683 -15.69 7.49 -20.04
CA SER A 683 -16.38 8.22 -18.98
C SER A 683 -17.46 7.35 -18.33
N THR A 684 -18.27 6.66 -19.15
CA THR A 684 -19.28 5.71 -18.66
C THR A 684 -18.65 4.63 -17.79
N TYR A 685 -17.60 3.98 -18.29
CA TYR A 685 -16.90 2.93 -17.55
C TYR A 685 -16.31 3.43 -16.22
N ILE A 686 -15.70 4.62 -16.21
CA ILE A 686 -15.17 5.23 -14.99
C ILE A 686 -16.29 5.46 -13.97
N ASN A 687 -17.42 6.06 -14.37
CA ASN A 687 -18.54 6.34 -13.47
C ASN A 687 -19.29 5.08 -12.98
N GLU A 688 -19.23 3.99 -13.75
CA GLU A 688 -19.82 2.70 -13.35
C GLU A 688 -18.91 1.90 -12.41
N THR A 689 -17.60 2.16 -12.45
CA THR A 689 -16.58 1.39 -11.71
C THR A 689 -16.11 2.07 -10.43
N LEU A 690 -15.96 3.40 -10.43
CA LEU A 690 -15.52 4.22 -9.30
C LEU A 690 -16.70 4.95 -8.67
#